data_AF-A0A353F7V4-F1
#
_entry.id   AF-A0A353F7V4-F1
#
_cell.length_a   1.000
_cell.length_b   1.000
_cell.length_c   1.000
_cell.angle_alpha   90.00
_cell.angle_beta   90.00
_cell.angle_gamma   90.00
#
_symmetry.space_group_name_H-M   'P 1'
#
loop_
_entity.id
_entity.type
_entity.pdbx_description
1 polymer ?
#
loop_
_entity_poly.entity_id
_entity_poly.type
_entity_poly.pdbx_seq_one_letter_code
_entity_poly.pdbx_strand_id
1 'polypeptide(L)'
;MKTVFGLLVFVGITNLYAQIPIVFATDYTGIHNDGTSISRTNWKNFLLATSDLSVYFPQGTYNLSDSTEDLELTINLHWFGEGDKTVIQNMALRPKGDVHLYRMKWKDCPIIFRFDSNDTLPTHTPNFFAQDISLQSCQMFIRNTGSFNPQKFNEVSIRNFRMDTIDTNSSGGSGAFIQWGNAFKRMHIEDGLIQYNTDSSYKSVLAISGMDGSSRRSDTSVTVRNLEFSNIYINATHAPTEVITNIQLMSINGEGANVLTDGISVHDCNLPQFDLRGSGSTITMRNWDVEVDKVVKTATNTQYLLINKSRGPAYEYALTIENCHINLALGDGPGGGGKMSFMYFENEGNRQILDSELLMEGGAGVSGIRMKVGEKKSYYNTLTVDGSSIRSYGPAGNQAFWINDDIDRVTVSNSTIEGSSSIYGFDGDTTTAREYHFHNVLFLDGFQSPAQRDIEVLKISNCTFNGVSRYNFTSTKSTILTNTTFTDDSSTVPDAGTVDINFEFGKARSVKWEHTFFNLNRHRRMGTIDHEFADSGLDTLLFNNNTGKINGRGTNAIQVPVRVDSVSYLELKNNHLSFGGTAEPANVYLARIGDAVTDLYVADNVVMMGDGSDIDYLLAGTGTVSSVRTWNNKGYTDFTSMNVAITAFDTIQTTHLKDMDNVPYAKVPRLVQSGISRNFNADDIGQIIRETTALTFTIPFDFEDMHLGDQIVLANGGCVKLTVKAASGVTLNGTSEGFEILTGPYKRGVLIKVAANTYELY
;
A
#
# COMPACT_ATOMS: atom_id res chain seq x y z
N MET A 1 26.75 50.54 -39.59
CA MET A 1 25.96 49.29 -39.58
C MET A 1 25.84 48.64 -38.19
N LYS A 2 26.81 48.78 -37.26
CA LYS A 2 26.72 48.26 -35.87
C LYS A 2 25.51 48.78 -35.06
N THR A 3 25.04 50.00 -35.33
CA THR A 3 23.95 50.65 -34.58
C THR A 3 22.54 50.15 -34.92
N VAL A 4 22.34 49.50 -36.07
CA VAL A 4 21.00 49.09 -36.55
C VAL A 4 20.66 47.65 -36.14
N PHE A 5 21.66 46.76 -36.00
CA PHE A 5 21.44 45.39 -35.53
C PHE A 5 21.13 45.31 -34.02
N GLY A 6 21.65 46.26 -33.24
CA GLY A 6 21.35 46.37 -31.81
C GLY A 6 19.91 46.75 -31.50
N LEU A 7 19.06 47.15 -32.48
CA LEU A 7 17.68 47.56 -32.21
C LEU A 7 16.66 46.42 -32.41
N LEU A 8 16.96 45.40 -33.22
CA LEU A 8 15.98 44.36 -33.60
C LEU A 8 15.98 43.14 -32.67
N VAL A 9 17.08 42.87 -31.96
CA VAL A 9 17.14 41.81 -30.92
C VAL A 9 16.41 42.24 -29.63
N PHE A 10 15.99 43.51 -29.53
CA PHE A 10 15.52 44.15 -28.29
C PHE A 10 14.03 44.01 -27.99
N VAL A 11 13.19 43.64 -28.96
CA VAL A 11 11.72 43.72 -28.81
C VAL A 11 11.17 42.74 -27.76
N GLY A 12 11.94 41.74 -27.31
CA GLY A 12 11.56 40.82 -26.23
C GLY A 12 11.96 41.26 -24.81
N ILE A 13 12.95 42.15 -24.64
CA ILE A 13 13.56 42.50 -23.33
C ILE A 13 13.01 43.84 -22.80
N THR A 14 12.33 44.62 -23.65
CA THR A 14 11.99 46.04 -23.39
C THR A 14 10.98 46.31 -22.28
N ASN A 15 10.29 45.31 -21.72
CA ASN A 15 9.35 45.56 -20.62
C ASN A 15 10.00 45.61 -19.22
N LEU A 16 11.21 45.09 -19.02
CA LEU A 16 11.85 45.09 -17.69
C LEU A 16 12.91 46.21 -17.48
N TYR A 17 13.55 46.73 -18.54
CA TYR A 17 14.76 47.56 -18.39
C TYR A 17 14.78 48.84 -19.24
N ALA A 18 13.63 49.41 -19.61
CA ALA A 18 13.51 50.56 -20.51
C ALA A 18 14.21 51.87 -20.07
N GLN A 19 15.00 51.88 -18.99
CA GLN A 19 15.65 53.08 -18.45
C GLN A 19 17.17 52.95 -18.20
N ILE A 20 17.81 51.79 -18.40
CA ILE A 20 19.25 51.64 -18.11
C ILE A 20 20.08 51.84 -19.41
N PRO A 21 21.06 52.76 -19.42
CA PRO A 21 21.98 52.92 -20.55
C PRO A 21 22.73 51.64 -20.87
N ILE A 22 22.88 51.33 -22.16
CA ILE A 22 23.56 50.14 -22.65
C ILE A 22 24.94 50.52 -23.17
N VAL A 23 25.97 49.83 -22.71
CA VAL A 23 27.37 50.00 -23.13
C VAL A 23 27.93 48.71 -23.72
N PHE A 24 28.86 48.81 -24.67
CA PHE A 24 29.53 47.63 -25.23
C PHE A 24 30.80 47.32 -24.41
N ALA A 25 30.98 46.06 -24.01
CA ALA A 25 32.15 45.64 -23.24
C ALA A 25 33.48 46.00 -23.94
N THR A 26 33.52 45.86 -25.27
CA THR A 26 34.71 46.14 -26.09
C THR A 26 35.05 47.62 -26.27
N ASP A 27 34.18 48.54 -25.81
CA ASP A 27 34.49 49.97 -25.83
C ASP A 27 35.44 50.36 -24.67
N TYR A 28 35.67 49.47 -23.72
CA TYR A 28 36.55 49.68 -22.58
C TYR A 28 37.98 49.21 -22.87
N THR A 29 38.95 50.04 -22.47
CA THR A 29 40.37 49.78 -22.74
C THR A 29 40.82 48.46 -22.12
N GLY A 30 41.42 47.60 -22.93
CA GLY A 30 41.95 46.31 -22.48
C GLY A 30 40.92 45.20 -22.34
N ILE A 31 39.66 45.43 -22.76
CA ILE A 31 38.61 44.42 -22.87
C ILE A 31 38.46 44.02 -24.35
N HIS A 32 38.75 42.76 -24.66
CA HIS A 32 38.71 42.20 -26.02
C HIS A 32 37.97 40.86 -26.03
N ASN A 33 37.37 40.53 -27.16
CA ASN A 33 36.53 39.35 -27.37
C ASN A 33 37.13 38.36 -28.38
N ASP A 34 38.45 38.41 -28.59
CA ASP A 34 39.19 37.59 -29.56
C ASP A 34 39.90 36.39 -28.91
N GLY A 35 39.64 36.13 -27.62
CA GLY A 35 40.28 35.08 -26.83
C GLY A 35 41.66 35.45 -26.27
N THR A 36 42.19 36.63 -26.60
CA THR A 36 43.40 37.13 -25.95
C THR A 36 43.13 37.40 -24.46
N SER A 37 44.20 37.38 -23.65
CA SER A 37 44.06 37.43 -22.19
C SER A 37 43.80 38.86 -21.69
N ILE A 38 42.67 39.04 -21.02
CA ILE A 38 42.28 40.26 -20.32
C ILE A 38 42.95 40.24 -18.95
N SER A 39 43.83 41.22 -18.70
CA SER A 39 44.48 41.36 -17.40
C SER A 39 43.46 41.63 -16.27
N ARG A 40 43.75 41.09 -15.07
CA ARG A 40 42.92 41.33 -13.87
C ARG A 40 42.68 42.82 -13.59
N THR A 41 43.68 43.68 -13.84
CA THR A 41 43.56 45.13 -13.67
C THR A 41 42.55 45.73 -14.64
N ASN A 42 42.62 45.39 -15.92
CA ASN A 42 41.66 45.89 -16.92
C ASN A 42 40.26 45.41 -16.61
N TRP A 43 40.11 44.13 -16.22
CA TRP A 43 38.83 43.57 -15.83
C TRP A 43 38.23 44.29 -14.61
N LYS A 44 39.01 44.46 -13.53
CA LYS A 44 38.57 45.19 -12.34
C LYS A 44 38.14 46.62 -12.66
N ASN A 45 38.91 47.33 -13.49
CA ASN A 45 38.57 48.70 -13.88
C ASN A 45 37.28 48.77 -14.70
N PHE A 46 37.10 47.81 -15.62
CA PHE A 46 35.87 47.66 -16.38
C PHE A 46 34.66 47.42 -15.46
N LEU A 47 34.75 46.44 -14.55
CA LEU A 47 33.69 46.12 -13.59
C LEU A 47 33.26 47.33 -12.76
N LEU A 48 34.22 48.11 -12.25
CA LEU A 48 33.95 49.32 -11.48
C LEU A 48 33.30 50.42 -12.34
N ALA A 49 33.71 50.54 -13.60
CA ALA A 49 33.18 51.55 -14.52
C ALA A 49 31.80 51.20 -15.08
N THR A 50 31.38 49.93 -15.00
CA THR A 50 30.08 49.45 -15.49
C THR A 50 29.13 49.03 -14.38
N SER A 51 29.45 49.29 -13.11
CA SER A 51 28.49 49.10 -12.02
C SER A 51 27.21 49.87 -12.36
N ASP A 52 26.05 49.21 -12.26
CA ASP A 52 24.73 49.79 -12.53
C ASP A 52 24.41 50.08 -14.01
N LEU A 53 25.30 49.71 -14.95
CA LEU A 53 25.05 49.80 -16.38
C LEU A 53 24.61 48.46 -16.97
N SER A 54 23.81 48.52 -18.04
CA SER A 54 23.55 47.34 -18.87
C SER A 54 24.72 47.15 -19.83
N VAL A 55 25.44 46.04 -19.72
CA VAL A 55 26.62 45.77 -20.52
C VAL A 55 26.32 44.69 -21.54
N TYR A 56 26.48 45.03 -22.81
CA TYR A 56 26.39 44.09 -23.90
C TYR A 56 27.78 43.54 -24.25
N PHE A 57 27.88 42.21 -24.30
CA PHE A 57 29.07 41.45 -24.70
C PHE A 57 28.85 40.87 -26.11
N PRO A 58 29.35 41.54 -27.18
CA PRO A 58 29.33 41.02 -28.54
C PRO A 58 29.87 39.59 -28.64
N GLN A 59 29.44 38.86 -29.68
CA GLN A 59 29.99 37.53 -29.97
C GLN A 59 31.52 37.50 -29.93
N GLY A 60 32.10 36.47 -29.32
CA GLY A 60 33.53 36.32 -29.11
C GLY A 60 33.87 35.67 -27.78
N THR A 61 35.17 35.53 -27.52
CA THR A 61 35.70 34.91 -26.30
C THR A 61 36.42 35.95 -25.46
N TYR A 62 35.97 36.12 -24.22
CA TYR A 62 36.55 37.01 -23.22
C TYR A 62 37.33 36.15 -22.23
N ASN A 63 38.66 36.13 -22.38
CA ASN A 63 39.55 35.25 -21.63
C ASN A 63 40.22 36.00 -20.49
N LEU A 64 39.85 35.77 -19.24
CA LEU A 64 40.54 36.41 -18.13
C LEU A 64 41.87 35.69 -17.85
N SER A 65 42.93 36.45 -17.60
CA SER A 65 44.19 35.87 -17.14
C SER A 65 43.97 35.13 -15.81
N ASP A 66 44.28 33.84 -15.79
CA ASP A 66 44.10 32.91 -14.66
C ASP A 66 44.47 33.56 -13.33
N SER A 67 43.47 33.84 -12.49
CA SER A 67 43.70 34.33 -11.13
C SER A 67 42.95 33.44 -10.17
N THR A 68 43.69 32.63 -9.42
CA THR A 68 43.21 31.80 -8.31
C THR A 68 42.60 32.62 -7.16
N GLU A 69 42.65 33.96 -7.23
CA GLU A 69 42.14 34.87 -6.23
C GLU A 69 40.87 35.58 -6.73
N ASP A 70 39.83 35.51 -5.92
CA ASP A 70 38.54 36.12 -6.23
C ASP A 70 38.61 37.66 -6.27
N LEU A 71 37.93 38.27 -7.24
CA LEU A 71 37.66 39.71 -7.26
C LEU A 71 36.41 40.02 -6.43
N GLU A 72 36.62 40.55 -5.24
CA GLU A 72 35.55 40.98 -4.33
C GLU A 72 35.18 42.45 -4.59
N LEU A 73 33.98 42.69 -5.11
CA LEU A 73 33.51 44.02 -5.51
C LEU A 73 32.04 44.22 -5.12
N THR A 74 31.72 45.39 -4.56
CA THR A 74 30.33 45.83 -4.37
C THR A 74 29.84 46.51 -5.64
N ILE A 75 29.32 45.70 -6.57
CA ILE A 75 28.84 46.16 -7.89
C ILE A 75 27.53 45.44 -8.25
N ASN A 76 26.67 46.15 -8.99
CA ASN A 76 25.51 45.57 -9.67
C ASN A 76 25.93 45.17 -11.09
N LEU A 77 25.58 43.95 -11.52
CA LEU A 77 25.90 43.40 -12.82
C LEU A 77 24.62 43.23 -13.65
N HIS A 78 24.58 43.83 -14.83
CA HIS A 78 23.49 43.62 -15.80
C HIS A 78 24.10 43.27 -17.16
N TRP A 79 24.36 41.99 -17.41
CA TRP A 79 25.13 41.53 -18.57
C TRP A 79 24.28 40.76 -19.57
N PHE A 80 24.50 41.04 -20.84
CA PHE A 80 23.76 40.47 -21.96
C PHE A 80 24.72 40.05 -23.08
N GLY A 81 24.55 38.85 -23.63
CA GLY A 81 25.34 38.35 -24.76
C GLY A 81 24.49 37.88 -25.95
N GLU A 82 25.13 37.08 -26.83
CA GLU A 82 24.53 36.49 -28.03
C GLU A 82 24.31 34.96 -27.89
N GLY A 83 24.15 34.46 -26.66
CA GLY A 83 24.02 33.04 -26.32
C GLY A 83 25.38 32.34 -26.29
N ASP A 84 25.45 31.14 -26.89
CA ASP A 84 26.68 30.34 -26.99
C ASP A 84 27.82 31.02 -27.77
N LYS A 85 27.51 32.09 -28.52
CA LYS A 85 28.49 32.88 -29.26
C LYS A 85 29.27 33.86 -28.38
N THR A 86 28.78 34.17 -27.19
CA THR A 86 29.45 35.05 -26.23
C THR A 86 30.01 34.18 -25.10
N VAL A 87 31.31 33.95 -25.12
CA VAL A 87 32.00 33.06 -24.17
C VAL A 87 32.80 33.89 -23.17
N ILE A 88 32.48 33.78 -21.89
CA ILE A 88 33.33 34.26 -20.78
C ILE A 88 34.11 33.06 -20.24
N GLN A 89 35.43 33.17 -20.15
CA GLN A 89 36.27 32.06 -19.69
C GLN A 89 37.32 32.46 -18.67
N ASN A 90 37.70 31.49 -17.82
CA ASN A 90 38.69 31.63 -16.74
C ASN A 90 38.36 32.74 -15.73
N MET A 91 37.07 32.95 -15.44
CA MET A 91 36.62 33.98 -14.50
C MET A 91 36.44 33.45 -13.07
N ALA A 92 36.84 34.25 -12.09
CA ALA A 92 36.45 34.14 -10.68
C ALA A 92 35.96 35.50 -10.15
N LEU A 93 34.67 35.61 -9.78
CA LEU A 93 34.04 36.88 -9.37
C LEU A 93 33.19 36.72 -8.09
N ARG A 94 33.19 37.77 -7.25
CA ARG A 94 32.35 37.90 -6.06
C ARG A 94 31.64 39.27 -6.05
N PRO A 95 30.54 39.44 -6.79
CA PRO A 95 29.75 40.66 -6.74
C PRO A 95 28.91 40.68 -5.46
N LYS A 96 28.78 41.84 -4.82
CA LYS A 96 27.91 42.01 -3.63
C LYS A 96 26.55 42.65 -3.93
N GLY A 97 26.25 42.99 -5.18
CA GLY A 97 25.00 43.62 -5.62
C GLY A 97 24.08 42.70 -6.42
N ASP A 98 23.08 43.28 -7.09
CA ASP A 98 22.18 42.60 -8.03
C ASP A 98 22.98 42.00 -9.19
N VAL A 99 22.62 40.78 -9.59
CA VAL A 99 23.27 40.09 -10.71
C VAL A 99 22.22 39.63 -11.70
N HIS A 100 22.22 40.21 -12.88
CA HIS A 100 21.38 39.79 -14.01
C HIS A 100 22.27 39.35 -15.18
N LEU A 101 22.14 38.10 -15.60
CA LEU A 101 22.87 37.50 -16.70
C LEU A 101 21.91 36.99 -17.78
N TYR A 102 22.19 37.30 -19.03
CA TYR A 102 21.34 36.89 -20.15
C TYR A 102 22.14 36.44 -21.35
N ARG A 103 21.81 35.27 -21.91
CA ARG A 103 22.30 34.81 -23.22
C ARG A 103 23.83 34.78 -23.28
N MET A 104 24.46 34.03 -22.40
CA MET A 104 25.92 33.95 -22.31
C MET A 104 26.39 32.54 -22.03
N LYS A 105 27.54 32.18 -22.59
CA LYS A 105 28.25 30.96 -22.25
C LYS A 105 29.40 31.26 -21.31
N TRP A 106 29.50 30.46 -20.25
CA TRP A 106 30.59 30.46 -19.29
C TRP A 106 31.39 29.18 -19.49
N LYS A 107 32.71 29.30 -19.58
CA LYS A 107 33.59 28.18 -19.87
C LYS A 107 34.82 28.18 -18.98
N ASP A 108 35.17 27.05 -18.38
CA ASP A 108 36.40 26.90 -17.58
C ASP A 108 36.46 27.96 -16.44
N CYS A 109 35.30 28.34 -15.91
CA CYS A 109 35.18 29.32 -14.82
C CYS A 109 35.07 28.56 -13.48
N PRO A 110 36.16 28.49 -12.68
CA PRO A 110 36.17 27.66 -11.49
C PRO A 110 35.10 28.05 -10.47
N ILE A 111 34.77 29.34 -10.35
CA ILE A 111 33.70 29.85 -9.50
C ILE A 111 33.08 31.08 -10.18
N ILE A 112 31.81 30.99 -10.61
CA ILE A 112 31.15 32.14 -11.25
C ILE A 112 30.77 33.20 -10.21
N PHE A 113 30.25 32.78 -9.05
CA PHE A 113 29.83 33.64 -7.95
C PHE A 113 30.11 32.97 -6.62
N ARG A 114 30.64 33.71 -5.63
CA ARG A 114 30.81 33.27 -4.23
C ARG A 114 30.49 34.40 -3.25
N PHE A 115 29.78 34.06 -2.16
CA PHE A 115 29.39 34.98 -1.09
C PHE A 115 29.83 34.41 0.26
N ASP A 116 30.86 34.97 0.88
CA ASP A 116 31.35 34.43 2.15
C ASP A 116 30.52 34.95 3.35
N SER A 117 30.65 34.26 4.48
CA SER A 117 29.89 34.60 5.69
C SER A 117 30.28 35.91 6.34
N ASN A 118 31.52 36.36 6.12
CA ASN A 118 32.08 37.55 6.75
C ASN A 118 31.86 38.82 5.91
N ASP A 119 31.22 38.69 4.75
CA ASP A 119 30.94 39.83 3.87
C ASP A 119 29.88 40.75 4.51
N THR A 120 30.27 41.99 4.80
CA THR A 120 29.33 43.08 5.09
C THR A 120 28.46 43.32 3.86
N LEU A 121 27.15 43.12 3.99
CA LEU A 121 26.19 43.28 2.90
C LEU A 121 25.83 44.74 2.68
N PRO A 122 25.40 45.09 1.45
CA PRO A 122 24.69 46.34 1.19
C PRO A 122 23.43 46.46 2.05
N THR A 123 22.90 47.68 2.18
CA THR A 123 21.64 47.95 2.90
C THR A 123 20.40 47.38 2.19
N HIS A 124 20.52 46.94 0.93
CA HIS A 124 19.46 46.30 0.16
C HIS A 124 19.77 44.80 -0.01
N THR A 125 18.71 43.99 -0.09
CA THR A 125 18.81 42.56 -0.35
C THR A 125 18.87 42.32 -1.86
N PRO A 126 20.00 41.87 -2.45
CA PRO A 126 20.12 41.69 -3.89
C PRO A 126 19.17 40.63 -4.47
N ASN A 127 19.03 40.64 -5.81
CA ASN A 127 18.39 39.61 -6.61
C ASN A 127 19.43 38.96 -7.54
N PHE A 128 19.24 37.67 -7.80
CA PHE A 128 20.02 36.93 -8.79
C PHE A 128 19.08 36.45 -9.89
N PHE A 129 19.36 36.86 -11.14
CA PHE A 129 18.61 36.44 -12.30
C PHE A 129 19.56 35.95 -13.39
N ALA A 130 19.38 34.72 -13.87
CA ALA A 130 20.12 34.18 -14.99
C ALA A 130 19.17 33.52 -15.99
N GLN A 131 19.26 33.89 -17.26
CA GLN A 131 18.42 33.32 -18.31
C GLN A 131 19.22 33.04 -19.59
N ASP A 132 18.90 31.94 -20.27
CA ASP A 132 19.54 31.54 -21.53
C ASP A 132 21.07 31.36 -21.34
N ILE A 133 21.49 30.77 -20.23
CA ILE A 133 22.91 30.62 -19.88
C ILE A 133 23.41 29.20 -20.20
N SER A 134 24.62 29.11 -20.77
CA SER A 134 25.33 27.85 -20.96
C SER A 134 26.55 27.81 -20.04
N LEU A 135 26.72 26.72 -19.31
CA LEU A 135 27.83 26.51 -18.39
C LEU A 135 28.63 25.28 -18.83
N GLN A 136 29.93 25.45 -19.08
CA GLN A 136 30.83 24.37 -19.50
C GLN A 136 32.07 24.33 -18.63
N SER A 137 32.32 23.24 -17.92
CA SER A 137 33.43 23.14 -16.96
C SER A 137 33.44 24.29 -15.93
N CYS A 138 32.26 24.70 -15.49
CA CYS A 138 32.08 25.78 -14.52
C CYS A 138 31.59 25.24 -13.17
N GLN A 139 31.71 26.05 -12.12
CA GLN A 139 30.94 25.85 -10.88
C GLN A 139 30.23 27.16 -10.50
N MET A 140 28.98 27.08 -10.06
CA MET A 140 28.23 28.22 -9.55
C MET A 140 28.01 28.04 -8.04
N PHE A 141 28.77 28.77 -7.23
CA PHE A 141 28.95 28.44 -5.82
C PHE A 141 28.44 29.51 -4.84
N ILE A 142 27.15 29.48 -4.48
CA ILE A 142 26.55 30.51 -3.61
C ILE A 142 26.44 29.97 -2.17
N ARG A 143 27.56 29.95 -1.45
CA ARG A 143 27.65 29.32 -0.12
C ARG A 143 27.85 30.32 1.01
N ASN A 144 26.86 30.46 1.90
CA ASN A 144 27.05 31.14 3.20
C ASN A 144 27.65 30.18 4.24
N THR A 145 28.94 30.31 4.57
CA THR A 145 29.68 29.39 5.48
C THR A 145 29.63 29.73 6.96
N GLY A 146 28.82 30.70 7.41
CA GLY A 146 28.93 31.22 8.78
C GLY A 146 27.61 31.41 9.49
N SER A 147 27.73 31.43 10.81
CA SER A 147 26.66 31.64 11.77
C SER A 147 26.23 33.11 11.77
N PHE A 148 24.92 33.34 11.57
CA PHE A 148 24.19 34.60 11.80
C PHE A 148 24.38 35.74 10.77
N ASN A 149 23.66 35.67 9.63
CA ASN A 149 22.63 36.67 9.23
C ASN A 149 21.81 36.13 8.01
N PRO A 150 20.56 35.66 8.18
CA PRO A 150 19.86 34.80 7.21
C PRO A 150 19.14 35.49 6.04
N GLN A 151 19.50 36.72 5.64
CA GLN A 151 18.87 37.33 4.47
C GLN A 151 19.92 37.94 3.54
N LYS A 152 20.20 37.26 2.42
CA LYS A 152 21.14 37.77 1.42
C LYS A 152 20.51 38.01 0.05
N PHE A 153 19.51 37.24 -0.37
CA PHE A 153 18.75 37.46 -1.61
C PHE A 153 17.24 37.49 -1.36
N ASN A 154 16.55 38.40 -2.02
CA ASN A 154 15.09 38.38 -2.02
C ASN A 154 14.58 37.29 -2.98
N GLU A 155 15.20 37.21 -4.16
CA GLU A 155 14.85 36.26 -5.20
C GLU A 155 16.08 35.76 -5.94
N VAL A 156 16.05 34.46 -6.22
CA VAL A 156 16.98 33.78 -7.11
C VAL A 156 16.16 33.14 -8.21
N SER A 157 16.48 33.45 -9.47
CA SER A 157 15.81 32.88 -10.62
C SER A 157 16.82 32.46 -11.68
N ILE A 158 16.79 31.19 -12.06
CA ILE A 158 17.62 30.61 -13.13
C ILE A 158 16.67 29.96 -14.11
N ARG A 159 16.73 30.36 -15.38
CA ARG A 159 15.81 29.92 -16.42
C ARG A 159 16.54 29.55 -17.71
N ASN A 160 16.01 28.57 -18.44
CA ASN A 160 16.51 28.18 -19.76
C ASN A 160 18.04 28.01 -19.76
N PHE A 161 18.54 27.12 -18.92
CA PHE A 161 19.99 26.94 -18.76
C PHE A 161 20.45 25.59 -19.27
N ARG A 162 21.69 25.54 -19.76
CA ARG A 162 22.34 24.31 -20.20
C ARG A 162 23.66 24.11 -19.48
N MET A 163 23.91 22.89 -19.04
CA MET A 163 25.17 22.53 -18.38
C MET A 163 25.77 21.33 -19.10
N ASP A 164 26.97 21.51 -19.66
CA ASP A 164 27.71 20.49 -20.41
C ASP A 164 29.06 20.25 -19.76
N THR A 165 29.44 18.99 -19.53
CA THR A 165 30.80 18.58 -19.09
C THR A 165 31.25 19.25 -17.78
N ILE A 166 31.25 18.51 -16.68
CA ILE A 166 31.68 19.04 -15.38
C ILE A 166 33.09 18.50 -15.06
N ASP A 167 34.11 19.36 -15.19
CA ASP A 167 35.46 19.07 -14.69
C ASP A 167 35.55 19.49 -13.21
N THR A 168 35.46 18.54 -12.28
CA THR A 168 35.37 18.81 -10.83
C THR A 168 36.72 18.68 -10.10
N ASN A 169 37.84 19.04 -10.71
CA ASN A 169 39.15 18.91 -10.04
C ASN A 169 39.38 19.82 -8.79
N SER A 170 38.37 20.55 -8.28
CA SER A 170 38.49 21.46 -7.13
C SER A 170 38.19 20.79 -5.76
N SER A 171 39.25 20.38 -5.06
CA SER A 171 39.34 19.59 -3.81
C SER A 171 38.56 20.05 -2.53
N GLY A 172 37.45 20.77 -2.64
CA GLY A 172 36.71 21.35 -1.52
C GLY A 172 35.49 20.55 -1.05
N GLY A 173 35.71 19.42 -0.36
CA GLY A 173 34.89 18.79 0.71
C GLY A 173 33.36 18.56 0.60
N SER A 174 32.62 19.20 -0.29
CA SER A 174 31.15 19.12 -0.39
C SER A 174 30.62 19.62 -1.74
N GLY A 175 31.44 19.56 -2.79
CA GLY A 175 31.19 20.25 -4.06
C GLY A 175 29.89 19.80 -4.73
N ALA A 176 28.94 20.72 -4.80
CA ALA A 176 27.81 20.66 -5.72
C ALA A 176 27.98 21.74 -6.79
N PHE A 177 27.51 21.47 -8.00
CA PHE A 177 27.65 22.39 -9.13
C PHE A 177 26.89 23.69 -8.88
N ILE A 178 25.65 23.56 -8.42
CA ILE A 178 24.88 24.65 -7.84
C ILE A 178 24.77 24.34 -6.35
N GLN A 179 25.45 25.11 -5.51
CA GLN A 179 25.27 25.06 -4.06
C GLN A 179 24.66 26.36 -3.56
N TRP A 180 23.57 26.27 -2.80
CA TRP A 180 22.98 27.41 -2.10
C TRP A 180 23.05 27.20 -0.59
N GLY A 181 23.45 28.20 0.18
CA GLY A 181 23.44 28.19 1.65
C GLY A 181 22.75 29.44 2.23
N ASN A 182 21.68 29.26 3.02
CA ASN A 182 21.05 30.27 3.93
C ASN A 182 20.79 31.68 3.39
N ALA A 183 20.50 31.81 2.10
CA ALA A 183 20.66 33.11 1.43
C ALA A 183 19.46 33.60 0.65
N PHE A 184 18.26 33.00 0.70
CA PHE A 184 17.15 33.47 -0.15
C PHE A 184 15.77 33.32 0.50
N LYS A 185 14.82 34.17 0.08
CA LYS A 185 13.39 34.02 0.40
C LYS A 185 12.66 33.18 -0.65
N ARG A 186 12.98 33.39 -1.92
CA ARG A 186 12.38 32.65 -3.05
C ARG A 186 13.46 32.19 -4.02
N MET A 187 13.33 30.95 -4.48
CA MET A 187 14.17 30.37 -5.51
C MET A 187 13.33 29.73 -6.60
N HIS A 188 13.66 30.06 -7.84
CA HIS A 188 13.08 29.52 -9.05
C HIS A 188 14.21 28.97 -9.93
N ILE A 189 14.19 27.67 -10.22
CA ILE A 189 15.09 27.05 -11.20
C ILE A 189 14.21 26.36 -12.22
N GLU A 190 14.20 26.83 -13.46
CA GLU A 190 13.24 26.40 -14.48
C GLU A 190 13.94 26.12 -15.82
N ASP A 191 13.42 25.14 -16.56
CA ASP A 191 13.80 24.87 -17.96
C ASP A 191 15.30 24.60 -18.13
N GLY A 192 15.84 23.62 -17.40
CA GLY A 192 17.27 23.32 -17.37
C GLY A 192 17.62 22.00 -18.02
N LEU A 193 18.66 21.97 -18.86
CA LEU A 193 19.27 20.74 -19.36
C LEU A 193 20.62 20.51 -18.67
N ILE A 194 20.76 19.35 -18.03
CA ILE A 194 21.93 18.98 -17.23
C ILE A 194 22.54 17.71 -17.80
N GLN A 195 23.69 17.85 -18.48
CA GLN A 195 24.44 16.75 -19.07
C GLN A 195 25.85 16.71 -18.50
N TYR A 196 26.21 15.62 -17.82
CA TYR A 196 27.56 15.46 -17.30
C TYR A 196 28.03 14.01 -17.30
N ASN A 197 29.30 13.84 -17.64
CA ASN A 197 30.04 12.61 -17.46
C ASN A 197 31.13 12.91 -16.43
N THR A 198 31.21 12.13 -15.35
CA THR A 198 32.19 12.36 -14.30
C THR A 198 33.01 11.13 -14.01
N ASP A 199 34.33 11.31 -13.95
CA ASP A 199 35.29 10.33 -13.44
C ASP A 199 35.56 10.51 -11.92
N SER A 200 34.84 11.43 -11.25
CA SER A 200 35.21 11.94 -9.92
C SER A 200 34.36 11.43 -8.76
N SER A 201 34.92 11.49 -7.55
CA SER A 201 34.37 11.01 -6.27
C SER A 201 33.43 12.01 -5.55
N TYR A 202 32.77 12.93 -6.25
CA TYR A 202 32.00 14.01 -5.59
C TYR A 202 30.59 13.59 -5.15
N LYS A 203 30.06 14.34 -4.18
CA LYS A 203 28.84 14.01 -3.44
C LYS A 203 27.54 14.39 -4.14
N SER A 204 27.48 15.50 -4.91
CA SER A 204 26.22 15.90 -5.55
C SER A 204 26.39 16.73 -6.84
N VAL A 205 25.42 16.66 -7.77
CA VAL A 205 25.42 17.52 -8.97
C VAL A 205 24.63 18.81 -8.75
N LEU A 206 23.34 18.72 -8.46
CA LEU A 206 22.55 19.87 -8.01
C LEU A 206 22.37 19.78 -6.50
N ALA A 207 22.90 20.71 -5.70
CA ALA A 207 22.64 20.75 -4.25
C ALA A 207 22.06 22.09 -3.79
N ILE A 208 20.74 22.18 -3.66
CA ILE A 208 20.09 23.36 -3.07
C ILE A 208 20.02 23.13 -1.56
N SER A 209 20.67 23.96 -0.74
CA SER A 209 20.81 23.70 0.71
C SER A 209 20.48 24.89 1.62
N GLY A 210 19.24 25.05 2.07
CA GLY A 210 18.88 25.96 3.16
C GLY A 210 19.23 25.41 4.56
N MET A 211 20.47 25.55 5.04
CA MET A 211 20.90 25.17 6.40
C MET A 211 20.73 26.29 7.46
N ASP A 212 19.55 26.81 7.77
CA ASP A 212 19.51 27.89 8.78
C ASP A 212 19.98 27.35 10.15
N GLY A 213 21.13 27.80 10.66
CA GLY A 213 21.59 27.38 11.99
C GLY A 213 20.71 27.92 13.12
N SER A 214 19.75 28.81 12.81
CA SER A 214 18.86 29.45 13.76
C SER A 214 17.44 28.90 13.63
N SER A 215 16.79 28.64 14.77
CA SER A 215 15.43 28.12 14.91
C SER A 215 14.31 29.11 14.48
N ARG A 216 14.59 30.05 13.59
CA ARG A 216 13.63 31.07 13.16
C ARG A 216 12.93 30.63 11.88
N ARG A 217 11.60 30.72 11.87
CA ARG A 217 10.76 30.52 10.69
C ARG A 217 11.24 31.41 9.55
N SER A 218 11.72 30.80 8.48
CA SER A 218 11.98 31.49 7.23
C SER A 218 10.91 31.05 6.24
N ASP A 219 10.13 32.01 5.72
CA ASP A 219 9.16 31.80 4.64
C ASP A 219 9.92 31.53 3.32
N THR A 220 10.68 30.44 3.29
CA THR A 220 11.52 30.06 2.15
C THR A 220 10.69 29.21 1.20
N SER A 221 10.60 29.62 -0.07
CA SER A 221 10.00 28.80 -1.13
C SER A 221 11.05 28.44 -2.16
N VAL A 222 11.13 27.15 -2.48
CA VAL A 222 11.99 26.62 -3.54
C VAL A 222 11.08 26.00 -4.58
N THR A 223 11.20 26.46 -5.82
CA THR A 223 10.47 25.93 -6.97
C THR A 223 11.48 25.50 -8.01
N VAL A 224 11.45 24.22 -8.37
CA VAL A 224 12.29 23.64 -9.43
C VAL A 224 11.37 23.06 -10.49
N ARG A 225 11.49 23.49 -11.75
CA ARG A 225 10.63 23.04 -12.84
C ARG A 225 11.39 22.62 -14.09
N ASN A 226 10.83 21.67 -14.83
CA ASN A 226 11.25 21.34 -16.21
C ASN A 226 12.76 21.12 -16.31
N LEU A 227 13.31 20.26 -15.44
CA LEU A 227 14.72 19.91 -15.48
C LEU A 227 14.89 18.55 -16.13
N GLU A 228 15.81 18.46 -17.09
CA GLU A 228 16.22 17.22 -17.72
C GLU A 228 17.64 16.87 -17.28
N PHE A 229 17.81 15.66 -16.78
CA PHE A 229 19.06 15.04 -16.43
C PHE A 229 19.29 13.86 -17.38
N SER A 230 20.30 13.96 -18.24
CA SER A 230 20.60 12.90 -19.21
C SER A 230 22.09 12.60 -19.32
N ASN A 231 22.42 11.38 -19.72
CA ASN A 231 23.79 10.86 -19.91
C ASN A 231 24.65 10.90 -18.64
N ILE A 232 24.07 10.51 -17.51
CA ILE A 232 24.74 10.56 -16.20
C ILE A 232 25.35 9.20 -15.90
N TYR A 233 26.64 9.07 -16.19
CA TYR A 233 27.40 7.86 -15.92
C TYR A 233 28.56 8.14 -14.99
N ILE A 234 28.68 7.33 -13.94
CA ILE A 234 29.90 7.23 -13.13
C ILE A 234 30.68 6.00 -13.59
N ASN A 235 31.97 6.20 -13.82
CA ASN A 235 32.89 5.16 -14.25
C ASN A 235 33.08 4.09 -13.15
N ALA A 236 32.67 2.85 -13.44
CA ALA A 236 32.62 1.75 -12.48
C ALA A 236 33.98 1.35 -11.86
N THR A 237 35.11 1.76 -12.44
CA THR A 237 36.45 1.47 -11.89
C THR A 237 36.77 2.24 -10.62
N HIS A 238 36.05 3.33 -10.33
CA HIS A 238 36.16 4.09 -9.10
C HIS A 238 34.94 3.82 -8.24
N ALA A 239 34.88 2.66 -7.57
CA ALA A 239 33.84 2.40 -6.57
C ALA A 239 33.93 3.49 -5.50
N PRO A 240 33.04 4.49 -5.49
CA PRO A 240 33.21 5.61 -4.59
C PRO A 240 32.99 5.09 -3.17
N THR A 241 33.90 5.45 -2.26
CA THR A 241 33.76 5.13 -0.83
C THR A 241 32.61 5.93 -0.19
N GLU A 242 32.10 6.93 -0.88
CA GLU A 242 31.00 7.79 -0.47
C GLU A 242 29.88 7.79 -1.52
N VAL A 243 28.68 8.14 -1.08
CA VAL A 243 27.44 8.12 -1.87
C VAL A 243 27.38 9.35 -2.79
N ILE A 244 27.17 9.14 -4.10
CA ILE A 244 26.99 10.22 -5.09
C ILE A 244 25.49 10.49 -5.27
N THR A 245 25.08 11.77 -5.19
CA THR A 245 23.69 12.24 -5.13
C THR A 245 23.38 13.18 -6.29
N ASN A 246 22.67 12.74 -7.32
CA ASN A 246 22.40 13.57 -8.51
C ASN A 246 21.66 14.88 -8.16
N ILE A 247 20.63 14.81 -7.33
CA ILE A 247 19.93 16.00 -6.82
C ILE A 247 19.83 15.92 -5.30
N GLN A 248 20.31 16.94 -4.63
CA GLN A 248 20.17 17.14 -3.20
C GLN A 248 19.41 18.44 -2.94
N LEU A 249 18.13 18.36 -2.58
CA LEU A 249 17.36 19.52 -2.12
C LEU A 249 17.26 19.44 -0.59
N MET A 250 18.11 20.17 0.11
CA MET A 250 18.12 20.26 1.57
C MET A 250 17.50 21.58 2.05
N SER A 251 16.48 21.50 2.89
CA SER A 251 16.05 22.54 3.83
C SER A 251 16.27 21.97 5.23
N ILE A 252 17.39 22.30 5.85
CA ILE A 252 17.85 21.59 7.05
C ILE A 252 17.23 22.12 8.34
N ASN A 253 16.63 23.32 8.39
CA ASN A 253 16.17 23.89 9.68
C ASN A 253 15.06 24.97 9.60
N GLY A 254 14.37 25.14 8.48
CA GLY A 254 13.32 26.13 8.34
C GLY A 254 11.91 25.56 8.57
N GLU A 255 11.32 25.79 9.75
CA GLU A 255 9.87 25.66 9.92
C GLU A 255 9.14 26.52 8.87
N GLY A 256 8.31 25.88 8.04
CA GLY A 256 7.45 26.51 7.04
C GLY A 256 8.00 26.57 5.60
N ALA A 257 9.15 25.94 5.30
CA ALA A 257 9.63 25.95 3.91
C ALA A 257 8.76 25.08 3.00
N ASN A 258 8.47 25.58 1.79
CA ASN A 258 7.72 24.86 0.77
C ASN A 258 8.64 24.56 -0.42
N VAL A 259 8.87 23.28 -0.69
CA VAL A 259 9.67 22.82 -1.82
C VAL A 259 8.73 22.19 -2.86
N LEU A 260 8.65 22.80 -4.03
CA LEU A 260 7.94 22.26 -5.19
C LEU A 260 8.96 21.85 -6.24
N THR A 261 8.87 20.59 -6.68
CA THR A 261 9.60 20.06 -7.84
C THR A 261 8.59 19.54 -8.85
N ASP A 262 8.68 20.00 -10.09
CA ASP A 262 7.66 19.77 -11.11
C ASP A 262 8.29 19.51 -12.49
N GLY A 263 7.93 18.44 -13.19
CA GLY A 263 8.47 18.17 -14.53
C GLY A 263 9.97 17.84 -14.51
N ILE A 264 10.39 16.95 -13.62
CA ILE A 264 11.80 16.51 -13.53
C ILE A 264 11.94 15.21 -14.32
N SER A 265 12.79 15.23 -15.34
CA SER A 265 13.07 14.10 -16.22
C SER A 265 14.50 13.61 -15.99
N VAL A 266 14.68 12.31 -15.74
CA VAL A 266 15.99 11.67 -15.55
C VAL A 266 16.06 10.40 -16.39
N HIS A 267 16.95 10.36 -17.39
CA HIS A 267 17.13 9.20 -18.27
C HIS A 267 18.63 8.95 -18.51
N ASP A 268 18.98 7.81 -19.11
CA ASP A 268 20.36 7.45 -19.45
C ASP A 268 21.32 7.62 -18.26
N CYS A 269 20.91 7.13 -17.08
CA CYS A 269 21.61 7.31 -15.82
C CYS A 269 21.90 5.97 -15.13
N ASN A 270 23.07 5.84 -14.49
CA ASN A 270 23.45 4.64 -13.74
C ASN A 270 23.43 4.78 -12.20
N LEU A 271 23.16 5.98 -11.66
CA LEU A 271 23.20 6.29 -10.22
C LEU A 271 22.30 7.49 -9.83
N PRO A 272 20.98 7.43 -9.99
CA PRO A 272 20.11 8.48 -9.45
C PRO A 272 19.95 8.26 -7.96
N GLN A 273 20.48 9.20 -7.19
CA GLN A 273 20.01 9.41 -5.83
C GLN A 273 19.46 10.82 -5.72
N PHE A 274 18.23 10.90 -5.21
CA PHE A 274 17.55 12.14 -4.89
C PHE A 274 17.45 12.27 -3.37
N ASP A 275 18.06 13.30 -2.80
CA ASP A 275 18.04 13.57 -1.36
C ASP A 275 17.23 14.83 -1.11
N LEU A 276 15.97 14.68 -0.68
CA LEU A 276 15.04 15.78 -0.44
C LEU A 276 14.87 15.97 1.07
N ARG A 277 15.59 16.85 1.76
CA ARG A 277 15.46 17.04 3.22
C ARG A 277 14.69 18.32 3.54
N GLY A 278 13.87 18.31 4.59
CA GLY A 278 12.99 19.42 4.93
C GLY A 278 12.56 19.47 6.40
N SER A 279 13.45 19.81 7.34
CA SER A 279 13.02 20.01 8.74
C SER A 279 12.04 21.18 8.79
N GLY A 280 10.79 20.94 9.17
CA GLY A 280 9.76 21.98 9.19
C GLY A 280 8.98 22.17 7.88
N SER A 281 9.26 21.39 6.83
CA SER A 281 8.91 21.74 5.45
C SER A 281 7.84 20.85 4.82
N THR A 282 7.06 21.39 3.89
CA THR A 282 6.24 20.60 2.95
C THR A 282 7.01 20.40 1.65
N ILE A 283 6.99 19.18 1.13
CA ILE A 283 7.68 18.81 -0.10
C ILE A 283 6.65 18.24 -1.07
N THR A 284 6.59 18.79 -2.28
CA THR A 284 5.70 18.35 -3.34
C THR A 284 6.52 18.00 -4.58
N MET A 285 6.35 16.77 -5.06
CA MET A 285 6.93 16.24 -6.29
C MET A 285 5.82 15.98 -7.29
N ARG A 286 5.94 16.55 -8.49
CA ARG A 286 4.94 16.46 -9.56
C ARG A 286 5.56 16.15 -10.90
N ASN A 287 4.92 15.29 -11.70
CA ASN A 287 5.32 15.08 -13.08
C ASN A 287 6.80 14.66 -13.20
N TRP A 288 7.30 13.85 -12.27
CA TRP A 288 8.64 13.30 -12.40
C TRP A 288 8.58 12.12 -13.36
N ASP A 289 9.52 12.06 -14.30
CA ASP A 289 9.75 10.92 -15.18
C ASP A 289 11.19 10.45 -15.00
N VAL A 290 11.38 9.31 -14.36
CA VAL A 290 12.71 8.83 -13.97
C VAL A 290 12.86 7.41 -14.48
N GLU A 291 13.77 7.23 -15.44
CA GLU A 291 14.12 5.95 -16.03
C GLU A 291 15.60 5.68 -15.82
N VAL A 292 15.90 4.51 -15.26
CA VAL A 292 17.24 4.18 -14.81
C VAL A 292 17.61 2.81 -15.34
N ASP A 293 18.52 2.78 -16.31
CA ASP A 293 18.88 1.54 -17.02
C ASP A 293 19.58 0.53 -16.13
N LYS A 294 20.46 1.01 -15.24
CA LYS A 294 21.27 0.14 -14.39
C LYS A 294 21.79 0.87 -13.16
N VAL A 295 21.20 0.58 -12.00
CA VAL A 295 21.75 1.06 -10.72
C VAL A 295 23.09 0.35 -10.41
N VAL A 296 24.18 1.12 -10.26
CA VAL A 296 25.50 0.60 -9.86
C VAL A 296 25.59 0.50 -8.34
N LYS A 297 25.78 -0.70 -7.80
CA LYS A 297 25.94 -0.95 -6.36
C LYS A 297 27.20 -0.26 -5.81
N THR A 298 27.04 0.60 -4.81
CA THR A 298 28.12 1.20 -4.01
C THR A 298 28.53 0.27 -2.87
N ALA A 299 29.76 0.40 -2.37
CA ALA A 299 30.32 -0.47 -1.32
C ALA A 299 29.56 -0.44 0.03
N THR A 300 28.75 0.60 0.25
CA THR A 300 27.85 0.71 1.41
C THR A 300 26.50 0.04 1.07
N ASN A 301 26.13 -0.97 1.85
CA ASN A 301 25.05 -1.95 1.57
C ASN A 301 23.60 -1.41 1.48
N THR A 302 23.38 -0.10 1.37
CA THR A 302 22.03 0.47 1.27
C THR A 302 21.99 1.62 0.27
N GLN A 303 21.33 1.40 -0.86
CA GLN A 303 21.04 2.43 -1.85
C GLN A 303 19.56 2.78 -1.79
N TYR A 304 19.29 4.08 -1.72
CA TYR A 304 17.95 4.64 -1.62
C TYR A 304 17.73 5.59 -2.78
N LEU A 305 16.69 5.38 -3.58
CA LEU A 305 16.37 6.30 -4.68
C LEU A 305 15.81 7.63 -4.16
N LEU A 306 15.16 7.65 -2.99
CA LEU A 306 14.67 8.88 -2.38
C LEU A 306 14.80 8.81 -0.85
N ILE A 307 15.62 9.66 -0.23
CA ILE A 307 15.55 9.87 1.22
C ILE A 307 14.97 11.24 1.47
N ASN A 308 13.79 11.27 2.09
CA ASN A 308 13.28 12.49 2.67
C ASN A 308 13.31 12.39 4.18
N LYS A 309 13.86 13.45 4.81
CA LYS A 309 13.84 13.72 6.25
C LYS A 309 13.15 15.07 6.43
N SER A 310 11.86 15.05 6.67
CA SER A 310 11.01 16.22 6.86
C SER A 310 10.28 16.19 8.19
N ARG A 311 10.20 17.34 8.85
CA ARG A 311 9.43 17.49 10.09
C ARG A 311 8.24 18.40 9.81
N GLY A 312 7.08 17.87 9.46
CA GLY A 312 5.90 18.72 9.28
C GLY A 312 5.38 19.25 10.62
N PRO A 313 4.83 20.48 10.69
CA PRO A 313 3.89 20.83 11.76
C PRO A 313 2.68 19.88 11.70
N ALA A 314 2.00 19.67 12.83
CA ALA A 314 1.01 18.60 13.05
C ALA A 314 -0.21 18.52 12.08
N TYR A 315 -0.33 19.41 11.09
CA TYR A 315 -1.54 19.59 10.27
C TYR A 315 -1.32 19.62 8.75
N GLU A 316 -0.09 19.53 8.24
CA GLU A 316 0.19 19.55 6.79
C GLU A 316 0.84 18.25 6.31
N TYR A 317 0.64 17.90 5.04
CA TYR A 317 1.36 16.79 4.42
C TYR A 317 2.84 17.15 4.32
N ALA A 318 3.67 16.37 5.00
CA ALA A 318 5.12 16.55 4.98
C ALA A 318 5.72 16.16 3.62
N LEU A 319 5.01 15.34 2.84
CA LEU A 319 5.38 14.95 1.48
C LEU A 319 4.15 14.61 0.62
N THR A 320 4.14 15.12 -0.61
CA THR A 320 3.19 14.78 -1.69
C THR A 320 3.98 14.34 -2.92
N ILE A 321 3.64 13.18 -3.47
CA ILE A 321 4.13 12.70 -4.77
C ILE A 321 2.90 12.54 -5.67
N GLU A 322 2.90 13.16 -6.84
CA GLU A 322 1.72 13.27 -7.69
C GLU A 322 2.10 13.14 -9.17
N ASN A 323 1.41 12.27 -9.90
CA ASN A 323 1.62 12.08 -11.35
C ASN A 323 3.09 11.80 -11.72
N CYS A 324 3.77 10.95 -10.95
CA CYS A 324 5.16 10.58 -11.21
C CYS A 324 5.24 9.19 -11.88
N HIS A 325 6.09 9.05 -12.88
CA HIS A 325 6.49 7.78 -13.47
C HIS A 325 7.96 7.52 -13.10
N ILE A 326 8.23 6.45 -12.37
CA ILE A 326 9.58 6.14 -11.91
C ILE A 326 9.83 4.66 -12.12
N ASN A 327 10.70 4.36 -13.07
CA ASN A 327 11.10 3.04 -13.48
C ASN A 327 12.58 2.79 -13.17
N LEU A 328 12.84 1.82 -12.30
CA LEU A 328 14.19 1.42 -11.91
C LEU A 328 14.51 0.02 -12.40
N ALA A 329 15.40 -0.08 -13.39
CA ALA A 329 16.04 -1.33 -13.75
C ALA A 329 17.33 -1.51 -12.93
N LEU A 330 17.31 -2.50 -12.05
CA LEU A 330 18.45 -2.90 -11.23
C LEU A 330 19.20 -3.99 -11.99
N GLY A 331 20.44 -3.71 -12.39
CA GLY A 331 21.26 -4.72 -13.04
C GLY A 331 21.49 -5.93 -12.14
N ASP A 332 21.69 -7.10 -12.74
CA ASP A 332 22.04 -8.38 -12.11
C ASP A 332 23.36 -8.28 -11.33
N GLY A 333 23.34 -7.63 -10.17
CA GLY A 333 24.46 -7.56 -9.26
C GLY A 333 24.68 -8.93 -8.62
N PRO A 334 25.90 -9.48 -8.63
CA PRO A 334 26.16 -10.82 -8.12
C PRO A 334 25.94 -10.87 -6.59
N GLY A 335 24.87 -11.55 -6.18
CA GLY A 335 24.83 -12.38 -4.96
C GLY A 335 24.98 -11.73 -3.58
N GLY A 336 24.84 -10.42 -3.43
CA GLY A 336 24.95 -9.77 -2.11
C GLY A 336 23.67 -9.04 -1.73
N GLY A 337 22.95 -9.54 -0.73
CA GLY A 337 21.66 -9.05 -0.19
C GLY A 337 21.66 -7.61 0.34
N GLY A 338 21.98 -6.64 -0.51
CA GLY A 338 21.76 -5.23 -0.26
C GLY A 338 20.28 -4.93 -0.42
N LYS A 339 19.67 -4.39 0.63
CA LYS A 339 18.28 -3.95 0.61
C LYS A 339 18.23 -2.62 -0.14
N MET A 340 17.63 -2.59 -1.32
CA MET A 340 17.36 -1.34 -2.04
C MET A 340 15.95 -0.87 -1.75
N SER A 341 15.78 0.45 -1.68
CA SER A 341 14.49 1.06 -1.38
C SER A 341 14.25 2.24 -2.28
N PHE A 342 13.10 2.25 -2.94
CA PHE A 342 12.74 3.31 -3.88
C PHE A 342 12.42 4.63 -3.15
N MET A 343 11.69 4.53 -2.05
CA MET A 343 11.41 5.65 -1.16
C MET A 343 11.83 5.28 0.25
N TYR A 344 12.38 6.25 0.98
CA TYR A 344 12.71 6.14 2.39
C TYR A 344 12.36 7.47 3.07
N PHE A 345 11.44 7.41 4.03
CA PHE A 345 10.98 8.59 4.73
C PHE A 345 11.36 8.55 6.20
N GLU A 346 12.35 9.36 6.59
CA GLU A 346 12.67 9.73 7.98
C GLU A 346 11.85 10.95 8.41
N ASN A 347 10.52 10.85 8.32
CA ASN A 347 9.64 12.02 8.45
C ASN A 347 8.67 11.94 9.61
N GLU A 348 8.22 13.13 9.99
CA GLU A 348 7.15 13.40 10.91
C GLU A 348 6.01 14.07 10.12
N GLY A 349 4.80 13.52 10.12
CA GLY A 349 3.64 14.07 9.40
C GLY A 349 3.02 13.14 8.34
N ASN A 350 1.89 13.58 7.78
CA ASN A 350 1.13 12.85 6.77
C ASN A 350 1.85 12.83 5.42
N ARG A 351 1.63 11.77 4.65
CA ARG A 351 2.26 11.55 3.34
C ARG A 351 1.24 11.06 2.33
N GLN A 352 1.39 11.47 1.08
CA GLN A 352 0.52 11.01 0.00
C GLN A 352 1.27 10.72 -1.30
N ILE A 353 0.84 9.65 -1.98
CA ILE A 353 1.26 9.25 -3.33
C ILE A 353 -0.02 9.18 -4.17
N LEU A 354 -0.10 9.97 -5.23
CA LEU A 354 -1.29 10.19 -6.02
C LEU A 354 -0.97 9.94 -7.50
N ASP A 355 -1.82 9.16 -8.18
CA ASP A 355 -1.77 8.95 -9.64
C ASP A 355 -0.36 8.64 -10.18
N SER A 356 0.43 7.88 -9.43
CA SER A 356 1.85 7.64 -9.74
C SER A 356 2.12 6.19 -10.13
N GLU A 357 3.04 5.96 -11.05
CA GLU A 357 3.54 4.65 -11.43
C GLU A 357 4.97 4.47 -10.91
N LEU A 358 5.12 3.52 -9.99
CA LEU A 358 6.39 3.18 -9.35
C LEU A 358 6.72 1.74 -9.75
N LEU A 359 7.72 1.58 -10.61
CA LEU A 359 8.15 0.31 -11.16
C LEU A 359 9.59 0.02 -10.73
N MET A 360 9.81 -1.17 -10.18
CA MET A 360 11.14 -1.70 -9.91
C MET A 360 11.32 -3.06 -10.55
N GLU A 361 12.40 -3.24 -11.28
CA GLU A 361 12.83 -4.52 -11.83
C GLU A 361 14.21 -4.84 -11.24
N GLY A 362 14.37 -5.95 -10.51
CA GLY A 362 15.70 -6.24 -9.95
C GLY A 362 15.92 -7.62 -9.33
N GLY A 363 17.16 -7.83 -8.87
CA GLY A 363 17.57 -9.03 -8.12
C GLY A 363 16.87 -9.18 -6.76
N ALA A 364 17.26 -10.19 -5.97
CA ALA A 364 16.58 -10.51 -4.70
C ALA A 364 16.81 -9.43 -3.62
N GLY A 365 15.77 -9.10 -2.85
CA GLY A 365 15.84 -8.21 -1.68
C GLY A 365 15.52 -6.74 -1.97
N VAL A 366 14.75 -6.47 -3.01
CA VAL A 366 14.35 -5.13 -3.44
C VAL A 366 12.99 -4.76 -2.86
N SER A 367 12.90 -3.58 -2.24
CA SER A 367 11.63 -3.04 -1.76
C SER A 367 11.26 -1.79 -2.54
N GLY A 368 10.00 -1.69 -2.94
CA GLY A 368 9.38 -0.47 -3.45
C GLY A 368 9.40 0.61 -2.38
N ILE A 369 8.30 0.77 -1.66
CA ILE A 369 8.15 1.86 -0.70
C ILE A 369 8.75 1.44 0.64
N ARG A 370 9.90 1.99 1.03
CA ARG A 370 10.39 1.85 2.42
C ARG A 370 10.03 3.08 3.25
N MET A 371 9.62 2.87 4.48
CA MET A 371 9.36 3.99 5.40
C MET A 371 10.05 3.72 6.72
N LYS A 372 10.58 4.76 7.37
CA LYS A 372 11.19 4.66 8.70
C LYS A 372 10.93 5.92 9.50
N VAL A 373 9.98 5.89 10.42
CA VAL A 373 9.73 7.04 11.29
C VAL A 373 10.88 7.21 12.29
N GLY A 374 11.29 8.45 12.54
CA GLY A 374 12.31 8.78 13.55
C GLY A 374 11.81 8.59 14.99
N GLU A 375 12.37 9.36 15.94
CA GLU A 375 11.97 9.28 17.36
C GLU A 375 10.45 9.41 17.56
N LYS A 376 9.93 8.61 18.52
CA LYS A 376 8.51 8.45 18.90
C LYS A 376 7.77 9.77 19.14
N LYS A 377 6.55 9.92 18.61
CA LYS A 377 5.86 11.24 18.52
C LYS A 377 4.47 11.34 19.14
N SER A 378 4.00 12.58 19.23
CA SER A 378 2.74 13.06 19.82
C SER A 378 1.57 13.25 18.84
N TYR A 379 1.71 12.90 17.55
CA TYR A 379 0.71 13.18 16.51
C TYR A 379 0.47 11.96 15.59
N TYR A 380 -0.73 11.89 15.01
CA TYR A 380 -1.22 10.78 14.18
C TYR A 380 -0.62 10.85 12.76
N ASN A 381 0.22 9.89 12.37
CA ASN A 381 0.88 9.84 11.05
C ASN A 381 0.09 8.97 10.07
N THR A 382 -0.16 9.47 8.87
CA THR A 382 -0.82 8.69 7.81
C THR A 382 0.00 8.59 6.53
N LEU A 383 -0.15 7.46 5.85
CA LEU A 383 0.24 7.28 4.45
C LEU A 383 -1.03 7.07 3.63
N THR A 384 -1.19 7.86 2.57
CA THR A 384 -2.25 7.68 1.57
C THR A 384 -1.62 7.34 0.22
N VAL A 385 -2.12 6.31 -0.44
CA VAL A 385 -1.78 5.94 -1.82
C VAL A 385 -3.08 5.90 -2.60
N ASP A 386 -3.26 6.74 -3.61
CA ASP A 386 -4.48 6.78 -4.41
C ASP A 386 -4.16 6.81 -5.90
N GLY A 387 -4.96 6.13 -6.73
CA GLY A 387 -4.81 6.14 -8.19
C GLY A 387 -3.49 5.58 -8.72
N SER A 388 -2.69 4.90 -7.88
CA SER A 388 -1.28 4.62 -8.15
C SER A 388 -1.02 3.16 -8.53
N SER A 389 0.04 2.92 -9.31
CA SER A 389 0.52 1.58 -9.68
C SER A 389 1.88 1.35 -9.03
N ILE A 390 2.00 0.39 -8.11
CA ILE A 390 3.24 0.09 -7.41
C ILE A 390 3.62 -1.36 -7.71
N ARG A 391 4.72 -1.56 -8.45
CA ARG A 391 5.16 -2.87 -8.92
C ARG A 391 6.62 -3.12 -8.57
N SER A 392 6.89 -4.32 -8.04
CA SER A 392 8.25 -4.77 -7.73
C SER A 392 8.47 -6.17 -8.29
N TYR A 393 9.28 -6.26 -9.35
CA TYR A 393 9.64 -7.49 -10.02
C TYR A 393 11.02 -7.98 -9.59
N GLY A 394 11.16 -9.30 -9.44
CA GLY A 394 12.44 -9.96 -9.20
C GLY A 394 12.33 -11.36 -8.60
N PRO A 395 13.44 -12.04 -8.31
CA PRO A 395 13.41 -13.30 -7.58
C PRO A 395 12.89 -13.12 -6.14
N ALA A 396 12.55 -14.23 -5.48
CA ALA A 396 11.87 -14.22 -4.19
C ALA A 396 12.50 -13.28 -3.13
N GLY A 397 11.65 -12.56 -2.40
CA GLY A 397 12.01 -11.60 -1.35
C GLY A 397 11.76 -10.13 -1.70
N ASN A 398 11.26 -9.82 -2.90
CA ASN A 398 10.95 -8.44 -3.30
C ASN A 398 9.57 -8.00 -2.80
N GLN A 399 9.47 -6.74 -2.38
CA GLN A 399 8.30 -6.21 -1.66
C GLN A 399 7.81 -4.92 -2.31
N ALA A 400 6.50 -4.75 -2.50
CA ALA A 400 5.95 -3.47 -2.97
C ALA A 400 5.97 -2.40 -1.84
N PHE A 401 5.69 -2.81 -0.60
CA PHE A 401 5.69 -1.95 0.59
C PHE A 401 6.56 -2.56 1.67
N TRP A 402 7.35 -1.71 2.34
CA TRP A 402 8.10 -2.03 3.54
C TRP A 402 8.09 -0.85 4.53
N ILE A 403 7.12 -0.83 5.42
CA ILE A 403 6.96 0.28 6.37
C ILE A 403 7.51 -0.14 7.75
N ASN A 404 8.58 0.51 8.18
CA ASN A 404 9.15 0.40 9.52
C ASN A 404 8.71 1.61 10.36
N ASP A 405 8.27 1.35 11.59
CA ASP A 405 8.02 2.35 12.65
C ASP A 405 6.80 3.30 12.47
N ASP A 406 6.19 3.69 13.61
CA ASP A 406 5.22 4.76 13.98
C ASP A 406 4.37 5.47 12.89
N ILE A 407 3.88 4.76 11.87
CA ILE A 407 2.71 5.21 11.08
C ILE A 407 1.46 4.81 11.85
N ASP A 408 0.41 5.62 11.94
CA ASP A 408 -0.82 5.19 12.60
C ASP A 408 -1.80 4.54 11.62
N ARG A 409 -1.89 5.07 10.40
CA ARG A 409 -2.79 4.56 9.35
C ARG A 409 -2.14 4.53 7.98
N VAL A 410 -2.34 3.43 7.26
CA VAL A 410 -2.08 3.34 5.82
C VAL A 410 -3.40 3.20 5.09
N THR A 411 -3.64 4.05 4.10
CA THR A 411 -4.80 3.98 3.21
C THR A 411 -4.32 3.81 1.78
N VAL A 412 -4.79 2.77 1.09
CA VAL A 412 -4.54 2.56 -0.33
C VAL A 412 -5.88 2.48 -1.05
N SER A 413 -6.10 3.34 -2.05
CA SER A 413 -7.32 3.36 -2.85
C SER A 413 -7.06 3.39 -4.35
N ASN A 414 -7.97 2.82 -5.14
CA ASN A 414 -7.97 2.90 -6.60
C ASN A 414 -6.60 2.58 -7.25
N SER A 415 -5.88 1.62 -6.68
CA SER A 415 -4.46 1.38 -6.96
C SER A 415 -4.22 -0.05 -7.42
N THR A 416 -3.12 -0.27 -8.14
CA THR A 416 -2.62 -1.61 -8.49
C THR A 416 -1.34 -1.90 -7.73
N ILE A 417 -1.23 -3.07 -7.11
CA ILE A 417 -0.05 -3.51 -6.36
C ILE A 417 0.41 -4.86 -6.91
N GLU A 418 1.70 -4.94 -7.27
CA GLU A 418 2.33 -6.17 -7.78
C GLU A 418 3.68 -6.41 -7.11
N GLY A 419 4.01 -7.65 -6.78
CA GLY A 419 5.19 -7.99 -6.00
C GLY A 419 5.56 -9.46 -6.15
N SER A 420 6.72 -9.74 -6.73
CA SER A 420 7.10 -11.05 -7.28
C SER A 420 7.19 -12.27 -6.35
N SER A 421 6.86 -12.15 -5.07
CA SER A 421 6.89 -13.29 -4.13
C SER A 421 6.06 -13.11 -2.87
N SER A 422 5.82 -11.86 -2.47
CA SER A 422 5.09 -11.52 -1.25
C SER A 422 5.04 -10.01 -1.12
N ILE A 423 3.85 -9.44 -0.97
CA ILE A 423 3.70 -8.13 -0.34
C ILE A 423 4.01 -8.37 1.15
N TYR A 424 5.29 -8.48 1.53
CA TYR A 424 5.68 -8.58 2.93
C TYR A 424 5.29 -7.29 3.63
N GLY A 425 4.36 -7.44 4.54
CA GLY A 425 4.06 -6.42 5.51
C GLY A 425 5.23 -6.17 6.44
N PHE A 426 5.65 -4.91 6.50
CA PHE A 426 6.05 -4.22 7.73
C PHE A 426 7.03 -4.99 8.66
N ASP A 427 8.20 -5.35 8.14
CA ASP A 427 9.26 -6.05 8.90
C ASP A 427 10.12 -5.04 9.70
N GLY A 428 9.60 -4.55 10.83
CA GLY A 428 10.24 -3.58 11.72
C GLY A 428 10.18 -3.99 13.20
N ASP A 429 11.31 -3.84 13.90
CA ASP A 429 11.50 -4.27 15.28
C ASP A 429 10.89 -3.32 16.34
N THR A 430 10.24 -2.23 15.91
CA THR A 430 9.56 -1.26 16.78
C THR A 430 8.30 -0.73 16.09
N THR A 431 7.14 -0.84 16.74
CA THR A 431 5.85 -0.17 16.42
C THR A 431 5.43 0.03 14.94
N THR A 432 4.76 -0.96 14.33
CA THR A 432 4.12 -0.85 12.99
C THR A 432 2.76 -0.13 13.03
N ALA A 433 2.15 0.16 11.88
CA ALA A 433 0.88 0.88 11.85
C ALA A 433 -0.31 0.18 12.49
N ARG A 434 -1.18 0.97 13.11
CA ARG A 434 -2.37 0.51 13.84
C ARG A 434 -3.49 0.14 12.88
N GLU A 435 -3.66 0.90 11.81
CA GLU A 435 -4.78 0.77 10.87
C GLU A 435 -4.30 0.62 9.42
N TYR A 436 -4.92 -0.31 8.70
CA TYR A 436 -4.71 -0.50 7.26
C TYR A 436 -6.04 -0.52 6.54
N HIS A 437 -6.23 0.36 5.57
CA HIS A 437 -7.44 0.46 4.77
C HIS A 437 -7.10 0.31 3.29
N PHE A 438 -7.65 -0.71 2.64
CA PHE A 438 -7.55 -0.95 1.20
C PHE A 438 -8.93 -0.82 0.57
N HIS A 439 -9.05 -0.03 -0.50
CA HIS A 439 -10.31 0.24 -1.20
C HIS A 439 -10.14 0.25 -2.71
N ASN A 440 -10.88 -0.56 -3.48
CA ASN A 440 -10.72 -0.64 -4.95
C ASN A 440 -9.27 -0.92 -5.38
N VAL A 441 -8.59 -1.85 -4.69
CA VAL A 441 -7.19 -2.21 -4.98
C VAL A 441 -7.14 -3.53 -5.74
N LEU A 442 -6.34 -3.57 -6.81
CA LEU A 442 -5.99 -4.79 -7.51
C LEU A 442 -4.61 -5.28 -7.03
N PHE A 443 -4.58 -6.42 -6.36
CA PHE A 443 -3.36 -7.13 -6.00
C PHE A 443 -3.09 -8.17 -7.08
N LEU A 444 -1.96 -8.08 -7.77
CA LEU A 444 -1.55 -9.00 -8.84
C LEU A 444 -0.71 -10.19 -8.36
N ASP A 445 -0.25 -10.15 -7.11
CA ASP A 445 0.50 -11.20 -6.44
C ASP A 445 0.07 -11.38 -4.97
N GLY A 446 0.70 -12.34 -4.26
CA GLY A 446 0.37 -12.70 -2.87
C GLY A 446 0.54 -11.56 -1.86
N PHE A 447 -0.35 -11.49 -0.86
CA PHE A 447 -0.33 -10.49 0.22
C PHE A 447 0.04 -11.14 1.55
N GLN A 448 0.98 -10.59 2.31
CA GLN A 448 1.38 -11.15 3.60
C GLN A 448 1.40 -10.08 4.68
N SER A 449 0.57 -10.20 5.73
CA SER A 449 0.69 -9.34 6.91
C SER A 449 1.98 -9.65 7.68
N PRO A 450 2.47 -8.71 8.51
CA PRO A 450 3.66 -8.92 9.35
C PRO A 450 3.43 -10.08 10.32
N ALA A 451 4.39 -10.97 10.48
CA ALA A 451 4.23 -12.15 11.34
C ALA A 451 4.30 -11.86 12.86
N GLN A 452 4.69 -10.65 13.29
CA GLN A 452 5.17 -10.43 14.67
C GLN A 452 4.43 -9.40 15.54
N ARG A 453 3.41 -8.64 15.07
CA ARG A 453 2.87 -7.47 15.83
C ARG A 453 1.35 -7.31 15.83
N ASP A 454 0.81 -6.36 16.59
CA ASP A 454 -0.64 -6.12 16.78
C ASP A 454 -1.14 -5.01 15.83
N ILE A 455 -1.66 -5.37 14.66
CA ILE A 455 -2.45 -4.45 13.84
C ILE A 455 -3.82 -4.29 14.52
N GLU A 456 -4.26 -3.06 14.84
CA GLU A 456 -5.57 -2.85 15.49
C GLU A 456 -6.71 -3.13 14.52
N VAL A 457 -6.61 -2.62 13.29
CA VAL A 457 -7.69 -2.73 12.28
C VAL A 457 -7.11 -2.94 10.88
N LEU A 458 -7.61 -3.95 10.18
CA LEU A 458 -7.44 -4.14 8.75
C LEU A 458 -8.82 -4.10 8.07
N LYS A 459 -8.99 -3.19 7.11
CA LYS A 459 -10.18 -3.09 6.26
C LYS A 459 -9.78 -3.26 4.81
N ILE A 460 -10.41 -4.20 4.13
CA ILE A 460 -10.25 -4.46 2.70
C ILE A 460 -11.65 -4.39 2.10
N SER A 461 -11.84 -3.52 1.12
CA SER A 461 -13.15 -3.27 0.52
C SER A 461 -13.05 -3.12 -0.99
N ASN A 462 -13.94 -3.78 -1.75
CA ASN A 462 -13.97 -3.71 -3.21
C ASN A 462 -12.62 -4.09 -3.86
N CYS A 463 -11.81 -4.94 -3.24
CA CYS A 463 -10.48 -5.29 -3.73
C CYS A 463 -10.52 -6.59 -4.54
N THR A 464 -9.57 -6.75 -5.47
CA THR A 464 -9.37 -8.00 -6.21
C THR A 464 -7.97 -8.53 -5.92
N PHE A 465 -7.88 -9.79 -5.54
CA PHE A 465 -6.65 -10.53 -5.36
C PHE A 465 -6.53 -11.53 -6.50
N ASN A 466 -5.58 -11.28 -7.39
CA ASN A 466 -5.21 -12.11 -8.53
C ASN A 466 -3.80 -12.66 -8.27
N GLY A 467 -3.54 -13.95 -8.51
CA GLY A 467 -2.18 -14.51 -8.40
C GLY A 467 -1.95 -15.48 -7.24
N VAL A 468 -0.68 -15.90 -7.06
CA VAL A 468 -0.32 -17.17 -6.41
C VAL A 468 0.19 -17.02 -4.97
N SER A 469 -0.29 -17.91 -4.09
CA SER A 469 0.44 -18.68 -3.06
C SER A 469 0.19 -18.41 -1.57
N ARG A 470 -0.12 -17.19 -1.09
CA ARG A 470 -0.41 -17.00 0.35
C ARG A 470 -1.05 -15.66 0.70
N TYR A 471 -1.99 -15.68 1.65
CA TYR A 471 -2.68 -14.49 2.19
C TYR A 471 -2.69 -14.48 3.73
N ASN A 472 -1.59 -14.11 4.39
CA ASN A 472 -1.48 -14.21 5.86
C ASN A 472 -1.99 -12.93 6.57
N PHE A 473 -2.77 -13.07 7.65
CA PHE A 473 -3.31 -11.96 8.46
C PHE A 473 -3.04 -12.10 9.98
N THR A 474 -2.02 -12.88 10.37
CA THR A 474 -1.77 -13.35 11.76
C THR A 474 -1.71 -12.26 12.82
N SER A 475 -1.32 -11.04 12.43
CA SER A 475 -1.08 -9.90 13.29
C SER A 475 -2.31 -9.05 13.65
N THR A 476 -3.49 -9.28 13.05
CA THR A 476 -4.61 -8.34 13.18
C THR A 476 -5.52 -8.62 14.37
N LYS A 477 -5.94 -7.58 15.11
CA LYS A 477 -6.98 -7.62 16.15
C LYS A 477 -8.39 -7.58 15.55
N SER A 478 -8.60 -6.78 14.50
CA SER A 478 -9.86 -6.68 13.78
C SER A 478 -9.60 -6.72 12.28
N THR A 479 -10.26 -7.64 11.57
CA THR A 479 -10.17 -7.77 10.12
C THR A 479 -11.55 -7.73 9.48
N ILE A 480 -11.73 -6.84 8.51
CA ILE A 480 -12.97 -6.65 7.77
C ILE A 480 -12.68 -6.74 6.28
N LEU A 481 -13.21 -7.77 5.62
CA LEU A 481 -13.21 -7.95 4.17
C LEU A 481 -14.64 -7.74 3.67
N THR A 482 -14.83 -6.79 2.74
CA THR A 482 -16.12 -6.55 2.09
C THR A 482 -15.96 -6.48 0.58
N ASN A 483 -16.91 -7.03 -0.18
CA ASN A 483 -16.94 -6.96 -1.64
C ASN A 483 -15.59 -7.34 -2.30
N THR A 484 -14.93 -8.36 -1.77
CA THR A 484 -13.57 -8.73 -2.19
C THR A 484 -13.62 -9.89 -3.18
N THR A 485 -12.76 -9.89 -4.20
CA THR A 485 -12.66 -11.00 -5.17
C THR A 485 -11.32 -11.70 -5.02
N PHE A 486 -11.31 -13.03 -4.97
CA PHE A 486 -10.11 -13.87 -5.06
C PHE A 486 -10.16 -14.69 -6.36
N THR A 487 -9.12 -14.60 -7.19
CA THR A 487 -9.03 -15.28 -8.50
C THR A 487 -7.62 -15.79 -8.78
N ASP A 488 -7.48 -16.90 -9.50
CA ASP A 488 -6.18 -17.54 -9.81
C ASP A 488 -5.98 -17.83 -11.32
N ASP A 489 -6.56 -17.00 -12.19
CA ASP A 489 -6.73 -17.25 -13.63
C ASP A 489 -5.45 -17.23 -14.49
N SER A 490 -4.25 -17.22 -13.89
CA SER A 490 -3.00 -17.16 -14.66
C SER A 490 -2.69 -18.51 -15.33
N SER A 491 -2.80 -18.55 -16.65
CA SER A 491 -2.49 -19.70 -17.53
C SER A 491 -0.99 -20.04 -17.60
N THR A 492 -0.11 -19.28 -16.94
CA THR A 492 1.34 -19.27 -17.18
C THR A 492 2.20 -19.87 -16.06
N VAL A 493 1.63 -20.28 -14.92
CA VAL A 493 2.41 -20.83 -13.79
C VAL A 493 2.57 -22.36 -13.94
N PRO A 494 3.81 -22.89 -14.02
CA PRO A 494 4.06 -24.32 -14.14
C PRO A 494 3.51 -25.11 -12.94
N ASP A 495 2.99 -26.31 -13.22
CA ASP A 495 2.22 -27.25 -12.39
C ASP A 495 2.79 -27.70 -11.02
N ALA A 496 3.77 -27.03 -10.41
CA ALA A 496 4.55 -27.60 -9.30
C ALA A 496 4.30 -27.04 -7.88
N GLY A 497 3.51 -25.97 -7.71
CA GLY A 497 3.29 -25.34 -6.39
C GLY A 497 1.92 -25.64 -5.79
N THR A 498 1.87 -26.20 -4.58
CA THR A 498 0.63 -26.23 -3.79
C THR A 498 0.27 -24.79 -3.40
N VAL A 499 -0.93 -24.33 -3.76
CA VAL A 499 -1.45 -23.01 -3.35
C VAL A 499 -2.43 -23.20 -2.22
N ASP A 500 -2.06 -22.73 -1.04
CA ASP A 500 -2.89 -22.65 0.15
C ASP A 500 -3.24 -21.18 0.40
N ILE A 501 -4.52 -20.83 0.36
CA ILE A 501 -4.98 -19.53 0.83
C ILE A 501 -5.20 -19.64 2.35
N ASN A 502 -4.16 -19.46 3.17
CA ASN A 502 -4.29 -19.54 4.62
C ASN A 502 -4.57 -18.17 5.25
N PHE A 503 -5.76 -17.97 5.81
CA PHE A 503 -6.09 -16.78 6.59
C PHE A 503 -5.88 -17.04 8.08
N GLU A 504 -4.63 -17.06 8.50
CA GLU A 504 -4.28 -17.24 9.92
C GLU A 504 -4.57 -15.94 10.69
N PHE A 505 -5.29 -16.02 11.82
CA PHE A 505 -5.76 -14.86 12.59
C PHE A 505 -5.36 -14.98 14.07
N GLY A 506 -4.10 -15.33 14.36
CA GLY A 506 -3.65 -15.73 15.70
C GLY A 506 -3.85 -14.73 16.85
N LYS A 507 -4.23 -13.47 16.57
CA LYS A 507 -4.53 -12.44 17.58
C LYS A 507 -5.87 -11.71 17.37
N ALA A 508 -6.69 -12.18 16.43
CA ALA A 508 -7.92 -11.48 16.08
C ALA A 508 -8.98 -11.66 17.15
N ARG A 509 -9.62 -10.56 17.55
CA ARG A 509 -10.87 -10.56 18.32
C ARG A 509 -12.09 -10.55 17.41
N SER A 510 -12.00 -9.93 16.24
CA SER A 510 -13.11 -9.85 15.30
C SER A 510 -12.66 -10.06 13.86
N VAL A 511 -13.34 -10.96 13.16
CA VAL A 511 -13.15 -11.20 11.73
C VAL A 511 -14.51 -11.12 11.04
N LYS A 512 -14.62 -10.28 10.01
CA LYS A 512 -15.84 -10.10 9.22
C LYS A 512 -15.52 -10.25 7.74
N TRP A 513 -16.12 -11.22 7.08
CA TRP A 513 -16.01 -11.47 5.65
C TRP A 513 -17.38 -11.42 5.03
N GLU A 514 -17.60 -10.42 4.19
CA GLU A 514 -18.89 -10.17 3.58
C GLU A 514 -18.80 -9.95 2.07
N HIS A 515 -19.71 -10.56 1.32
CA HIS A 515 -19.81 -10.33 -0.13
C HIS A 515 -18.50 -10.67 -0.86
N THR A 516 -17.78 -11.69 -0.40
CA THR A 516 -16.54 -12.14 -1.05
C THR A 516 -16.88 -13.07 -2.20
N PHE A 517 -16.28 -12.86 -3.37
CA PHE A 517 -16.37 -13.75 -4.52
C PHE A 517 -15.09 -14.57 -4.67
N PHE A 518 -15.23 -15.88 -4.82
CA PHE A 518 -14.11 -16.80 -5.05
C PHE A 518 -14.17 -17.37 -6.47
N ASN A 519 -13.08 -17.31 -7.22
CA ASN A 519 -12.92 -18.01 -8.50
C ASN A 519 -11.56 -18.70 -8.53
N LEU A 520 -11.47 -19.83 -7.85
CA LEU A 520 -10.20 -20.49 -7.56
C LEU A 520 -10.19 -21.85 -8.24
N ASN A 521 -9.24 -22.06 -9.14
CA ASN A 521 -9.20 -23.21 -10.02
C ASN A 521 -8.12 -24.24 -9.66
N ARG A 522 -7.11 -23.86 -8.86
CA ARG A 522 -5.88 -24.67 -8.67
C ARG A 522 -5.45 -24.79 -7.21
N HIS A 523 -6.37 -24.90 -6.26
CA HIS A 523 -6.01 -24.85 -4.83
C HIS A 523 -6.17 -26.18 -4.13
N ARG A 524 -5.30 -26.46 -3.15
CA ARG A 524 -5.42 -27.64 -2.30
C ARG A 524 -6.20 -27.35 -1.04
N ARG A 525 -6.11 -26.11 -0.54
CA ARG A 525 -6.81 -25.63 0.67
C ARG A 525 -7.27 -24.19 0.46
N MET A 526 -8.51 -23.92 0.83
CA MET A 526 -8.97 -22.57 1.11
C MET A 526 -9.10 -22.44 2.63
N GLY A 527 -8.51 -21.39 3.18
CA GLY A 527 -8.97 -20.66 4.35
C GLY A 527 -9.16 -21.45 5.62
N THR A 528 -8.07 -21.94 6.21
CA THR A 528 -8.09 -22.19 7.64
C THR A 528 -8.09 -20.84 8.36
N ILE A 529 -9.17 -20.46 9.05
CA ILE A 529 -9.09 -19.44 10.13
C ILE A 529 -8.42 -20.13 11.32
N ASP A 530 -7.13 -20.40 11.17
CA ASP A 530 -6.37 -21.09 12.19
C ASP A 530 -6.16 -20.13 13.36
N HIS A 531 -6.90 -20.38 14.43
CA HIS A 531 -6.78 -19.69 15.70
C HIS A 531 -6.10 -20.64 16.70
N GLU A 532 -4.98 -21.25 16.30
CA GLU A 532 -4.26 -22.26 17.10
C GLU A 532 -3.44 -21.63 18.26
N PHE A 533 -3.39 -20.30 18.40
CA PHE A 533 -2.57 -19.61 19.41
C PHE A 533 -3.39 -19.14 20.64
N ALA A 534 -3.50 -20.07 21.58
CA ALA A 534 -4.23 -20.19 22.85
C ALA A 534 -4.44 -19.01 23.85
N ASP A 535 -4.06 -17.75 23.62
CA ASP A 535 -4.08 -16.74 24.71
C ASP A 535 -5.17 -15.66 24.61
N SER A 536 -5.80 -15.46 23.45
CA SER A 536 -6.93 -14.52 23.30
C SER A 536 -7.99 -15.09 22.36
N GLY A 537 -9.06 -15.68 22.90
CA GLY A 537 -10.13 -16.25 22.07
C GLY A 537 -10.71 -15.24 21.07
N LEU A 538 -11.11 -15.74 19.90
CA LEU A 538 -11.83 -14.96 18.89
C LEU A 538 -13.22 -14.60 19.44
N ASP A 539 -13.56 -13.32 19.53
CA ASP A 539 -14.89 -12.90 20.02
C ASP A 539 -15.96 -13.09 18.95
N THR A 540 -15.65 -12.76 17.69
CA THR A 540 -16.63 -12.75 16.62
C THR A 540 -16.03 -13.14 15.27
N LEU A 541 -16.69 -14.08 14.59
CA LEU A 541 -16.42 -14.46 13.22
C LEU A 541 -17.72 -14.38 12.40
N LEU A 542 -17.74 -13.50 11.41
CA LEU A 542 -18.85 -13.38 10.45
C LEU A 542 -18.36 -13.80 9.07
N PHE A 543 -19.02 -14.76 8.44
CA PHE A 543 -18.75 -15.21 7.08
C PHE A 543 -20.07 -15.22 6.31
N ASN A 544 -20.39 -14.10 5.66
CA ASN A 544 -21.71 -13.83 5.11
C ASN A 544 -21.72 -13.42 3.63
N ASN A 545 -22.78 -13.77 2.91
CA ASN A 545 -23.02 -13.35 1.53
C ASN A 545 -21.87 -13.70 0.57
N ASN A 546 -21.04 -14.69 0.90
CA ASN A 546 -19.90 -15.05 0.06
C ASN A 546 -20.34 -15.99 -1.06
N THR A 547 -19.76 -15.87 -2.25
CA THR A 547 -20.18 -16.60 -3.44
C THR A 547 -19.00 -17.13 -4.24
N GLY A 548 -19.22 -18.10 -5.13
CA GLY A 548 -18.24 -18.47 -6.16
C GLY A 548 -17.85 -19.94 -6.17
N LYS A 549 -16.69 -20.24 -6.74
CA LYS A 549 -16.19 -21.59 -7.03
C LYS A 549 -14.78 -21.81 -6.47
N ILE A 550 -14.59 -22.97 -5.87
CA ILE A 550 -13.36 -23.40 -5.21
C ILE A 550 -13.00 -24.79 -5.74
N ASN A 551 -12.07 -24.87 -6.69
CA ASN A 551 -11.67 -26.13 -7.28
C ASN A 551 -10.44 -26.71 -6.60
N GLY A 552 -10.60 -27.93 -6.10
CA GLY A 552 -9.58 -28.72 -5.46
C GLY A 552 -8.67 -29.38 -6.50
N ARG A 553 -7.36 -29.36 -6.28
CA ARG A 553 -6.43 -30.30 -6.94
C ARG A 553 -5.89 -31.31 -5.92
N GLY A 554 -6.20 -32.59 -6.14
CA GLY A 554 -5.61 -33.74 -5.44
C GLY A 554 -6.56 -34.50 -4.52
N THR A 555 -6.32 -35.81 -4.36
CA THR A 555 -7.18 -36.78 -3.65
C THR A 555 -7.25 -36.59 -2.12
N ASN A 556 -6.52 -35.62 -1.55
CA ASN A 556 -6.44 -35.34 -0.11
C ASN A 556 -6.64 -33.84 0.22
N ALA A 557 -7.32 -33.11 -0.65
CA ALA A 557 -7.63 -31.69 -0.44
C ALA A 557 -8.84 -31.57 0.52
N ILE A 558 -8.58 -31.30 1.80
CA ILE A 558 -9.63 -30.86 2.73
C ILE A 558 -10.01 -29.44 2.32
N GLN A 559 -11.26 -29.24 1.92
CA GLN A 559 -11.78 -27.93 1.53
C GLN A 559 -12.72 -27.44 2.62
N VAL A 560 -12.20 -26.57 3.49
CA VAL A 560 -12.95 -25.99 4.60
C VAL A 560 -12.72 -24.48 4.59
N PRO A 561 -13.66 -23.68 4.05
CA PRO A 561 -13.54 -22.22 4.01
C PRO A 561 -13.41 -21.56 5.38
N VAL A 562 -13.90 -22.23 6.45
CA VAL A 562 -13.86 -21.73 7.82
C VAL A 562 -13.45 -22.84 8.79
N ARG A 563 -12.19 -22.89 9.24
CA ARG A 563 -11.81 -23.64 10.46
C ARG A 563 -11.78 -22.67 11.64
N VAL A 564 -12.25 -23.03 12.82
CA VAL A 564 -12.08 -22.21 14.03
C VAL A 564 -11.89 -23.11 15.23
N ASP A 565 -10.87 -22.87 16.05
CA ASP A 565 -10.67 -23.65 17.27
C ASP A 565 -11.64 -23.16 18.36
N SER A 566 -11.58 -21.88 18.74
CA SER A 566 -12.51 -21.29 19.72
C SER A 566 -13.05 -19.93 19.29
N VAL A 567 -14.37 -19.72 19.38
CA VAL A 567 -15.02 -18.42 19.11
C VAL A 567 -16.26 -18.15 19.96
N SER A 568 -16.47 -16.91 20.41
CA SER A 568 -17.68 -16.56 21.15
C SER A 568 -18.91 -16.49 20.23
N TYR A 569 -18.83 -15.81 19.09
CA TYR A 569 -19.92 -15.73 18.12
C TYR A 569 -19.47 -16.11 16.70
N LEU A 570 -20.06 -17.15 16.13
CA LEU A 570 -19.88 -17.56 14.74
C LEU A 570 -21.17 -17.38 13.95
N GLU A 571 -21.12 -16.61 12.87
CA GLU A 571 -22.22 -16.43 11.94
C GLU A 571 -21.83 -16.82 10.51
N LEU A 572 -22.62 -17.71 9.92
CA LEU A 572 -22.50 -18.22 8.55
C LEU A 572 -23.83 -17.95 7.83
N LYS A 573 -23.94 -16.86 7.06
CA LYS A 573 -25.22 -16.46 6.46
C LYS A 573 -25.14 -16.25 4.95
N ASN A 574 -26.11 -16.78 4.19
CA ASN A 574 -26.29 -16.47 2.76
C ASN A 574 -25.05 -16.75 1.89
N ASN A 575 -24.27 -17.79 2.23
CA ASN A 575 -23.09 -18.17 1.44
C ASN A 575 -23.50 -19.12 0.31
N HIS A 576 -23.05 -18.87 -0.93
CA HIS A 576 -23.35 -19.64 -2.13
C HIS A 576 -22.05 -20.14 -2.77
N LEU A 577 -21.50 -21.23 -2.26
CA LEU A 577 -20.19 -21.76 -2.67
C LEU A 577 -20.34 -23.07 -3.44
N SER A 578 -19.48 -23.26 -4.45
CA SER A 578 -19.37 -24.51 -5.20
C SER A 578 -17.96 -25.09 -5.13
N PHE A 579 -17.85 -26.39 -4.93
CA PHE A 579 -16.58 -27.10 -4.76
C PHE A 579 -16.36 -28.10 -5.90
N GLY A 580 -15.45 -27.83 -6.84
CA GLY A 580 -15.21 -28.70 -7.99
C GLY A 580 -13.80 -29.32 -8.04
N GLY A 581 -13.51 -30.11 -9.08
CA GLY A 581 -12.17 -30.69 -9.30
C GLY A 581 -12.20 -32.04 -10.02
N THR A 582 -11.04 -32.53 -10.45
CA THR A 582 -10.88 -33.84 -11.12
C THR A 582 -10.75 -35.02 -10.16
N ALA A 583 -10.62 -34.77 -8.87
CA ALA A 583 -10.67 -35.76 -7.80
C ALA A 583 -11.78 -35.34 -6.85
N GLU A 584 -12.72 -36.24 -6.54
CA GLU A 584 -13.72 -36.01 -5.50
C GLU A 584 -13.01 -35.65 -4.19
N PRO A 585 -13.12 -34.42 -3.67
CA PRO A 585 -12.49 -34.03 -2.42
C PRO A 585 -13.09 -34.85 -1.28
N ALA A 586 -12.28 -35.68 -0.63
CA ALA A 586 -12.65 -36.29 0.63
C ALA A 586 -12.78 -35.18 1.69
N ASN A 587 -14.00 -34.95 2.20
CA ASN A 587 -14.34 -34.00 3.27
C ASN A 587 -14.46 -32.53 2.82
N VAL A 588 -15.63 -32.15 2.31
CA VAL A 588 -16.03 -30.76 2.01
C VAL A 588 -17.02 -30.28 3.07
N TYR A 589 -16.67 -29.19 3.76
CA TYR A 589 -17.52 -28.56 4.79
C TYR A 589 -17.51 -27.05 4.65
N LEU A 590 -18.60 -26.37 5.04
CA LEU A 590 -18.58 -24.90 5.12
C LEU A 590 -17.72 -24.44 6.31
N ALA A 591 -17.83 -25.12 7.46
CA ALA A 591 -16.97 -24.84 8.60
C ALA A 591 -16.52 -26.08 9.42
N ARG A 592 -15.36 -25.99 10.07
CA ARG A 592 -14.82 -26.97 11.01
C ARG A 592 -14.53 -26.34 12.37
N ILE A 593 -15.05 -26.92 13.45
CA ILE A 593 -14.89 -26.42 14.82
C ILE A 593 -13.91 -27.31 15.60
N GLY A 594 -12.81 -26.74 16.10
CA GLY A 594 -11.77 -27.43 16.87
C GLY A 594 -12.15 -27.71 18.32
N ASP A 595 -12.44 -26.64 19.08
CA ASP A 595 -12.58 -26.66 20.55
C ASP A 595 -13.93 -26.14 21.06
N ALA A 596 -14.35 -24.92 20.73
CA ALA A 596 -15.58 -24.33 21.29
C ALA A 596 -16.20 -23.19 20.47
N VAL A 597 -17.52 -23.18 20.36
CA VAL A 597 -18.33 -22.05 19.88
C VAL A 597 -19.38 -21.72 20.94
N THR A 598 -19.45 -20.48 21.42
CA THR A 598 -20.52 -20.12 22.38
C THR A 598 -21.85 -19.99 21.67
N ASP A 599 -21.94 -19.09 20.68
CA ASP A 599 -23.14 -18.84 19.90
C ASP A 599 -22.88 -19.05 18.40
N LEU A 600 -23.65 -19.94 17.79
CA LEU A 600 -23.59 -20.26 16.36
C LEU A 600 -24.88 -19.85 15.65
N TYR A 601 -24.77 -19.06 14.58
CA TYR A 601 -25.89 -18.69 13.71
C TYR A 601 -25.62 -19.11 12.26
N VAL A 602 -26.49 -19.95 11.67
CA VAL A 602 -26.28 -20.51 10.33
C VAL A 602 -27.55 -20.43 9.49
N ALA A 603 -27.61 -19.52 8.53
CA ALA A 603 -28.84 -19.25 7.77
C ALA A 603 -28.62 -19.09 6.26
N ASP A 604 -29.55 -19.62 5.46
CA ASP A 604 -29.65 -19.39 4.00
C ASP A 604 -28.39 -19.76 3.20
N ASN A 605 -27.59 -20.72 3.65
CA ASN A 605 -26.39 -21.15 2.92
C ASN A 605 -26.74 -22.19 1.85
N VAL A 606 -26.09 -22.06 0.69
CA VAL A 606 -26.11 -22.99 -0.43
C VAL A 606 -24.69 -23.45 -0.70
N VAL A 607 -24.42 -24.72 -0.47
CA VAL A 607 -23.10 -25.29 -0.75
C VAL A 607 -23.28 -26.54 -1.60
N MET A 608 -22.55 -26.62 -2.71
CA MET A 608 -22.70 -27.70 -3.69
C MET A 608 -21.35 -28.20 -4.18
N MET A 609 -21.30 -29.44 -4.64
CA MET A 609 -20.19 -29.95 -5.43
C MET A 609 -20.26 -29.39 -6.86
N GLY A 610 -19.12 -29.40 -7.56
CA GLY A 610 -18.96 -28.80 -8.89
C GLY A 610 -19.70 -29.56 -9.99
N ASP A 611 -20.09 -30.81 -9.73
CA ASP A 611 -20.98 -31.62 -10.55
C ASP A 611 -22.47 -31.43 -10.21
N GLY A 612 -22.77 -30.57 -9.22
CA GLY A 612 -24.12 -30.29 -8.74
C GLY A 612 -24.63 -31.28 -7.70
N SER A 613 -23.82 -32.23 -7.22
CA SER A 613 -24.21 -33.06 -6.09
C SER A 613 -24.20 -32.26 -4.78
N ASP A 614 -24.96 -32.74 -3.80
CA ASP A 614 -24.93 -32.21 -2.44
C ASP A 614 -23.54 -32.46 -1.81
N ILE A 615 -23.15 -31.59 -0.88
CA ILE A 615 -21.97 -31.85 -0.03
C ILE A 615 -22.37 -32.66 1.20
N ASP A 616 -21.42 -33.41 1.75
CA ASP A 616 -21.67 -34.35 2.84
C ASP A 616 -22.11 -33.65 4.15
N TYR A 617 -21.46 -32.53 4.55
CA TYR A 617 -21.80 -31.86 5.81
C TYR A 617 -21.60 -30.34 5.78
N LEU A 618 -22.53 -29.60 6.40
CA LEU A 618 -22.40 -28.15 6.60
C LEU A 618 -21.30 -27.78 7.61
N LEU A 619 -21.19 -28.55 8.71
CA LEU A 619 -20.26 -28.34 9.82
C LEU A 619 -19.57 -29.66 10.19
N ALA A 620 -18.29 -29.60 10.56
CA ALA A 620 -17.52 -30.74 11.09
C ALA A 620 -16.68 -30.34 12.32
N GLY A 621 -16.12 -31.30 13.06
CA GLY A 621 -15.19 -31.01 14.16
C GLY A 621 -15.39 -31.84 15.42
N THR A 622 -14.62 -31.52 16.46
CA THR A 622 -14.65 -32.20 17.77
C THR A 622 -14.85 -31.28 18.97
N GLY A 623 -15.09 -29.98 18.75
CA GLY A 623 -15.20 -28.98 19.82
C GLY A 623 -16.47 -29.07 20.69
N THR A 624 -16.98 -27.92 21.16
CA THR A 624 -18.28 -27.74 21.86
C THR A 624 -19.09 -26.60 21.20
N VAL A 625 -20.43 -26.66 21.15
CA VAL A 625 -21.29 -25.56 20.66
C VAL A 625 -22.37 -25.34 21.72
N SER A 626 -22.35 -24.19 22.38
CA SER A 626 -23.23 -23.95 23.53
C SER A 626 -24.65 -23.57 23.11
N SER A 627 -24.79 -22.86 21.99
CA SER A 627 -26.05 -22.35 21.46
C SER A 627 -25.99 -22.33 19.92
N VAL A 628 -27.05 -22.80 19.26
CA VAL A 628 -27.12 -22.81 17.80
C VAL A 628 -28.50 -22.39 17.29
N ARG A 629 -28.50 -21.53 16.28
CA ARG A 629 -29.67 -21.05 15.54
C ARG A 629 -29.48 -21.34 14.05
N THR A 630 -30.40 -22.08 13.43
CA THR A 630 -30.29 -22.48 12.01
C THR A 630 -31.54 -22.17 11.20
N TRP A 631 -31.39 -21.82 9.92
CA TRP A 631 -32.53 -21.50 9.03
C TRP A 631 -32.24 -21.81 7.54
N ASN A 632 -33.17 -22.49 6.85
CA ASN A 632 -33.29 -22.54 5.38
C ASN A 632 -32.00 -22.78 4.56
N ASN A 633 -31.13 -23.70 5.02
CA ASN A 633 -29.90 -24.08 4.30
C ASN A 633 -30.20 -25.18 3.25
N LYS A 634 -29.63 -25.11 2.04
CA LYS A 634 -29.85 -26.05 0.90
C LYS A 634 -28.54 -26.67 0.39
N GLY A 635 -28.60 -27.89 -0.16
CA GLY A 635 -27.43 -28.59 -0.75
C GLY A 635 -26.77 -29.64 0.16
N TYR A 636 -27.53 -30.21 1.11
CA TYR A 636 -27.04 -31.12 2.14
C TYR A 636 -27.88 -32.39 2.18
N THR A 637 -27.23 -33.55 2.33
CA THR A 637 -27.91 -34.85 2.27
C THR A 637 -28.88 -35.11 3.40
N ASP A 638 -28.71 -34.55 4.60
CA ASP A 638 -29.79 -34.51 5.58
C ASP A 638 -29.40 -33.74 6.85
N PHE A 639 -30.26 -32.84 7.32
CA PHE A 639 -30.26 -32.48 8.74
C PHE A 639 -31.01 -33.52 9.58
N THR A 640 -31.83 -34.38 8.96
CA THR A 640 -32.80 -35.24 9.65
C THR A 640 -32.30 -36.65 9.97
N SER A 641 -31.25 -37.13 9.31
CA SER A 641 -30.51 -38.34 9.71
C SER A 641 -29.29 -38.06 10.59
N MET A 642 -29.09 -36.81 10.98
CA MET A 642 -27.98 -36.33 11.79
C MET A 642 -28.50 -35.98 13.21
N ASN A 643 -28.22 -36.77 14.25
CA ASN A 643 -26.95 -36.61 14.97
C ASN A 643 -26.03 -35.78 14.09
N VAL A 644 -26.10 -34.45 14.25
CA VAL A 644 -25.00 -33.61 13.79
C VAL A 644 -23.77 -34.40 14.21
N ALA A 645 -22.92 -34.78 13.27
CA ALA A 645 -21.61 -35.29 13.62
C ALA A 645 -20.76 -34.14 14.20
N ILE A 646 -21.34 -33.36 15.12
CA ILE A 646 -20.96 -33.27 16.52
C ILE A 646 -20.78 -34.71 17.09
N THR A 647 -19.95 -35.54 16.45
CA THR A 647 -19.63 -36.90 16.90
C THR A 647 -18.59 -36.88 18.03
N ALA A 648 -18.22 -35.69 18.52
CA ALA A 648 -17.33 -35.50 19.66
C ALA A 648 -17.64 -34.21 20.45
N PHE A 649 -18.87 -33.69 20.44
CA PHE A 649 -19.23 -32.65 21.41
C PHE A 649 -20.15 -33.32 22.43
N ASP A 650 -19.62 -33.63 23.61
CA ASP A 650 -20.35 -34.33 24.67
C ASP A 650 -21.57 -33.56 25.23
N THR A 651 -21.86 -32.34 24.74
CA THR A 651 -22.95 -31.51 25.27
C THR A 651 -23.39 -30.44 24.26
N ILE A 652 -24.30 -30.79 23.35
CA ILE A 652 -25.30 -29.79 22.91
C ILE A 652 -26.39 -29.85 23.98
N GLN A 653 -26.50 -28.82 24.81
CA GLN A 653 -27.68 -28.70 25.66
C GLN A 653 -28.88 -28.44 24.74
N THR A 654 -29.67 -29.48 24.48
CA THR A 654 -30.88 -29.45 23.64
C THR A 654 -31.92 -28.41 24.12
N THR A 655 -31.75 -27.86 25.32
CA THR A 655 -32.52 -26.72 25.86
C THR A 655 -32.26 -25.38 25.14
N HIS A 656 -31.26 -25.29 24.26
CA HIS A 656 -30.88 -24.04 23.57
C HIS A 656 -31.15 -24.03 22.05
N LEU A 657 -31.75 -25.09 21.50
CA LEU A 657 -32.26 -25.09 20.11
C LEU A 657 -33.59 -24.34 20.05
N LYS A 658 -33.51 -23.05 19.75
CA LYS A 658 -34.67 -22.15 19.61
C LYS A 658 -34.84 -21.75 18.15
N ASP A 659 -36.06 -21.89 17.63
CA ASP A 659 -36.56 -21.14 16.48
C ASP A 659 -36.41 -19.61 16.77
N MET A 660 -36.35 -18.76 15.74
CA MET A 660 -36.36 -17.30 15.87
C MET A 660 -37.52 -16.76 16.74
N ASP A 661 -38.62 -17.51 16.87
CA ASP A 661 -39.75 -17.19 17.74
C ASP A 661 -39.59 -17.68 19.20
N ASN A 662 -38.37 -18.11 19.60
CA ASN A 662 -38.08 -18.61 20.95
C ASN A 662 -38.82 -19.94 21.26
N VAL A 663 -39.32 -20.64 20.24
CA VAL A 663 -40.01 -21.92 20.36
C VAL A 663 -38.97 -23.06 20.35
N PRO A 664 -38.95 -23.96 21.35
CA PRO A 664 -38.09 -25.13 21.33
C PRO A 664 -38.38 -25.97 20.08
N TYR A 665 -37.34 -26.51 19.43
CA TYR A 665 -37.52 -27.51 18.37
C TYR A 665 -38.41 -28.65 18.90
N ALA A 666 -39.67 -28.69 18.46
CA ALA A 666 -40.52 -29.85 18.69
C ALA A 666 -39.85 -31.03 17.98
N LYS A 667 -39.57 -32.10 18.73
CA LYS A 667 -38.99 -33.36 18.22
C LYS A 667 -39.73 -33.75 16.95
N VAL A 668 -39.08 -33.67 15.79
CA VAL A 668 -39.70 -34.03 14.50
C VAL A 668 -40.15 -35.50 14.61
N PRO A 669 -41.43 -35.82 14.37
CA PRO A 669 -41.90 -37.19 14.42
C PRO A 669 -41.15 -38.04 13.40
N ARG A 670 -40.43 -39.08 13.85
CA ARG A 670 -39.85 -40.09 12.95
C ARG A 670 -40.96 -40.98 12.43
N LEU A 671 -40.80 -41.42 11.19
CA LEU A 671 -41.67 -42.43 10.60
C LEU A 671 -41.23 -43.80 11.11
N VAL A 672 -42.06 -44.46 11.91
CA VAL A 672 -41.79 -45.80 12.47
C VAL A 672 -42.66 -46.83 11.75
N GLN A 673 -42.08 -47.94 11.34
CA GLN A 673 -42.81 -49.10 10.83
C GLN A 673 -42.59 -50.28 11.79
N SER A 674 -43.68 -50.76 12.40
CA SER A 674 -43.67 -51.92 13.30
C SER A 674 -43.70 -53.21 12.50
N GLY A 675 -44.52 -53.29 11.45
CA GLY A 675 -44.74 -54.52 10.68
C GLY A 675 -45.43 -55.66 11.45
N ILE A 676 -45.58 -55.53 12.78
CA ILE A 676 -46.22 -56.49 13.68
C ILE A 676 -47.19 -55.80 14.64
N SER A 677 -48.24 -56.52 15.05
CA SER A 677 -49.18 -56.07 16.08
C SER A 677 -48.50 -56.14 17.44
N ARG A 678 -48.59 -55.08 18.24
CA ARG A 678 -47.93 -54.98 19.54
C ARG A 678 -48.61 -53.98 20.46
N ASN A 679 -48.14 -53.88 21.71
CA ASN A 679 -48.51 -52.76 22.58
C ASN A 679 -47.78 -51.48 22.11
N PHE A 680 -48.40 -50.33 22.34
CA PHE A 680 -47.66 -49.07 22.32
C PHE A 680 -46.58 -49.09 23.41
N ASN A 681 -45.46 -48.43 23.14
CA ASN A 681 -44.35 -48.29 24.07
C ASN A 681 -43.82 -46.84 24.08
N ALA A 682 -42.90 -46.53 24.98
CA ALA A 682 -42.34 -45.19 25.12
C ALA A 682 -41.81 -44.59 23.80
N ASP A 683 -41.25 -45.42 22.93
CA ASP A 683 -40.64 -44.98 21.67
C ASP A 683 -41.66 -44.52 20.62
N ASP A 684 -42.94 -44.86 20.79
CA ASP A 684 -44.01 -44.44 19.89
C ASP A 684 -44.47 -42.99 20.11
N ILE A 685 -44.18 -42.44 21.29
CA ILE A 685 -44.68 -41.13 21.72
C ILE A 685 -44.02 -40.03 20.89
N GLY A 686 -44.85 -39.15 20.31
CA GLY A 686 -44.43 -38.10 19.41
C GLY A 686 -43.95 -38.59 18.04
N GLN A 687 -44.18 -39.86 17.67
CA GLN A 687 -43.80 -40.42 16.36
C GLN A 687 -45.00 -40.56 15.41
N ILE A 688 -44.70 -40.80 14.12
CA ILE A 688 -45.70 -41.23 13.12
C ILE A 688 -45.49 -42.72 12.86
N ILE A 689 -46.41 -43.56 13.30
CA ILE A 689 -46.40 -44.99 13.01
C ILE A 689 -47.13 -45.22 11.68
N ARG A 690 -46.42 -45.68 10.65
CA ARG A 690 -47.00 -45.90 9.31
C ARG A 690 -46.91 -47.35 8.88
N GLU A 691 -48.07 -47.99 8.74
CA GLU A 691 -48.15 -49.42 8.43
C GLU A 691 -48.72 -49.69 7.03
N THR A 692 -48.17 -50.69 6.35
CA THR A 692 -48.63 -51.17 5.04
C THR A 692 -49.39 -52.49 5.12
N THR A 693 -49.37 -53.16 6.28
CA THR A 693 -50.13 -54.39 6.57
C THR A 693 -51.17 -54.15 7.66
N ALA A 694 -52.15 -55.05 7.77
CA ALA A 694 -53.21 -54.91 8.75
C ALA A 694 -52.71 -55.30 10.14
N LEU A 695 -52.68 -54.34 11.07
CA LEU A 695 -52.09 -54.50 12.41
C LEU A 695 -53.01 -53.97 13.51
N THR A 696 -52.77 -54.44 14.72
CA THR A 696 -53.43 -53.97 15.95
C THR A 696 -52.39 -53.41 16.90
N PHE A 697 -52.53 -52.15 17.29
CA PHE A 697 -51.80 -51.54 18.39
C PHE A 697 -52.67 -51.53 19.65
N THR A 698 -52.15 -52.06 20.74
CA THR A 698 -52.87 -52.09 22.02
C THR A 698 -52.31 -51.03 22.96
N ILE A 699 -53.19 -50.21 23.54
CA ILE A 699 -52.84 -49.25 24.58
C ILE A 699 -52.71 -50.04 25.90
N PRO A 700 -51.51 -50.13 26.51
CA PRO A 700 -51.34 -50.88 27.74
C PRO A 700 -52.07 -50.23 28.91
N PHE A 701 -52.53 -51.04 29.86
CA PHE A 701 -52.98 -50.56 31.17
C PHE A 701 -51.79 -49.94 31.90
N ASP A 702 -52.00 -48.78 32.52
CA ASP A 702 -50.96 -47.97 33.14
C ASP A 702 -49.80 -47.70 32.17
N PHE A 703 -50.10 -47.15 30.99
CA PHE A 703 -49.07 -46.67 30.08
C PHE A 703 -48.39 -45.42 30.67
N GLU A 704 -47.47 -45.64 31.61
CA GLU A 704 -46.81 -44.60 32.41
C GLU A 704 -45.96 -43.66 31.55
N ASP A 705 -45.37 -44.19 30.48
CA ASP A 705 -44.49 -43.43 29.58
C ASP A 705 -45.23 -42.32 28.82
N MET A 706 -46.53 -42.49 28.54
CA MET A 706 -47.36 -41.50 27.86
C MET A 706 -47.99 -40.57 28.89
N HIS A 707 -47.64 -39.30 28.91
CA HIS A 707 -48.20 -38.30 29.83
C HIS A 707 -49.49 -37.66 29.27
N LEU A 708 -50.21 -36.92 30.11
CA LEU A 708 -51.41 -36.19 29.66
C LEU A 708 -51.04 -35.18 28.56
N GLY A 709 -51.72 -35.26 27.42
CA GLY A 709 -51.45 -34.43 26.24
C GLY A 709 -50.41 -35.01 25.27
N ASP A 710 -49.69 -36.07 25.64
CA ASP A 710 -48.82 -36.77 24.69
C ASP A 710 -49.65 -37.40 23.57
N GLN A 711 -49.02 -37.51 22.40
CA GLN A 711 -49.69 -37.90 21.17
C GLN A 711 -48.87 -38.90 20.36
N ILE A 712 -49.57 -39.85 19.72
CA ILE A 712 -49.02 -40.81 18.76
C ILE A 712 -49.81 -40.64 17.46
N VAL A 713 -49.12 -40.34 16.37
CA VAL A 713 -49.76 -40.20 15.05
C VAL A 713 -49.74 -41.57 14.36
N LEU A 714 -50.90 -42.03 13.92
CA LEU A 714 -51.08 -43.29 13.22
C LEU A 714 -51.41 -43.01 11.77
N ALA A 715 -50.66 -43.60 10.83
CA ALA A 715 -50.88 -43.45 9.41
C ALA A 715 -51.11 -44.82 8.74
N ASN A 716 -52.29 -45.03 8.17
CA ASN A 716 -52.55 -46.17 7.32
C ASN A 716 -51.83 -45.96 5.97
N GLY A 717 -50.67 -46.59 5.79
CA GLY A 717 -49.82 -46.50 4.61
C GLY A 717 -50.30 -47.29 3.39
N GLY A 718 -51.55 -47.75 3.37
CA GLY A 718 -52.12 -48.58 2.30
C GLY A 718 -52.61 -49.96 2.76
N CYS A 719 -52.69 -50.21 4.06
CA CYS A 719 -53.24 -51.44 4.61
C CYS A 719 -54.78 -51.45 4.59
N VAL A 720 -55.37 -52.64 4.53
CA VAL A 720 -56.84 -52.81 4.57
C VAL A 720 -57.42 -52.33 5.91
N LYS A 721 -56.65 -52.45 7.02
CA LYS A 721 -57.15 -52.19 8.37
C LYS A 721 -56.04 -51.91 9.39
N LEU A 722 -56.01 -50.72 10.00
CA LEU A 722 -55.20 -50.44 11.20
C LEU A 722 -56.12 -50.31 12.42
N THR A 723 -55.88 -51.08 13.47
CA THR A 723 -56.74 -51.14 14.66
C THR A 723 -56.01 -50.60 15.88
N VAL A 724 -56.65 -49.73 16.65
CA VAL A 724 -56.21 -49.36 18.01
C VAL A 724 -57.15 -50.01 19.01
N LYS A 725 -56.60 -50.71 19.99
CA LYS A 725 -57.36 -51.44 21.00
C LYS A 725 -56.98 -50.98 22.40
N ALA A 726 -57.96 -50.72 23.25
CA ALA A 726 -57.73 -50.53 24.68
C ALA A 726 -57.49 -51.89 25.38
N ALA A 727 -56.47 -51.99 26.24
CA ALA A 727 -56.37 -53.11 27.18
C ALA A 727 -57.51 -53.08 28.22
N SER A 728 -57.67 -54.18 28.97
CA SER A 728 -58.60 -54.21 30.10
C SER A 728 -58.27 -53.07 31.09
N GLY A 729 -59.29 -52.31 31.50
CA GLY A 729 -59.12 -51.15 32.38
C GLY A 729 -58.69 -49.86 31.68
N VAL A 730 -58.53 -49.87 30.35
CA VAL A 730 -58.27 -48.67 29.53
C VAL A 730 -59.55 -48.25 28.80
N THR A 731 -59.79 -46.93 28.75
CA THR A 731 -60.89 -46.30 28.02
C THR A 731 -60.34 -45.65 26.75
N LEU A 732 -60.94 -45.96 25.59
CA LEU A 732 -60.63 -45.32 24.30
C LEU A 732 -61.91 -44.71 23.73
N ASN A 733 -61.88 -43.42 23.38
CA ASN A 733 -63.04 -42.67 22.88
C ASN A 733 -64.30 -42.82 23.77
N GLY A 734 -64.09 -42.81 25.09
CA GLY A 734 -65.17 -42.93 26.09
C GLY A 734 -65.74 -44.34 26.29
N THR A 735 -65.13 -45.38 25.70
CA THR A 735 -65.58 -46.77 25.83
C THR A 735 -64.56 -47.65 26.55
N SER A 736 -65.00 -48.38 27.58
CA SER A 736 -64.19 -49.40 28.27
C SER A 736 -63.98 -50.60 27.34
N GLU A 737 -62.73 -50.99 27.08
CA GLU A 737 -62.36 -51.97 26.04
C GLU A 737 -62.65 -51.52 24.59
N GLY A 738 -62.63 -50.20 24.35
CA GLY A 738 -62.83 -49.62 23.02
C GLY A 738 -61.87 -50.16 21.96
N PHE A 739 -62.37 -50.37 20.75
CA PHE A 739 -61.57 -50.61 19.56
C PHE A 739 -61.91 -49.57 18.50
N GLU A 740 -60.89 -48.94 17.95
CA GLU A 740 -61.04 -48.00 16.85
C GLU A 740 -60.34 -48.54 15.62
N ILE A 741 -60.97 -48.34 14.45
CA ILE A 741 -60.48 -48.89 13.20
C ILE A 741 -60.29 -47.77 12.18
N LEU A 742 -59.04 -47.53 11.82
CA LEU A 742 -58.67 -46.70 10.68
C LEU A 742 -58.81 -47.53 9.39
N THR A 743 -60.03 -47.56 8.82
CA THR A 743 -60.35 -48.24 7.55
C THR A 743 -60.26 -47.30 6.34
N GLY A 744 -59.53 -47.73 5.31
CA GLY A 744 -59.36 -47.01 4.04
C GLY A 744 -57.91 -46.55 3.81
N PRO A 745 -57.43 -46.53 2.55
CA PRO A 745 -56.06 -46.17 2.24
C PRO A 745 -55.79 -44.72 2.63
N TYR A 746 -54.62 -44.46 3.24
CA TYR A 746 -54.11 -43.13 3.59
C TYR A 746 -54.86 -42.37 4.68
N LYS A 747 -55.72 -43.04 5.47
CA LYS A 747 -56.27 -42.43 6.69
C LYS A 747 -55.20 -42.22 7.74
N ARG A 748 -55.33 -41.13 8.49
CA ARG A 748 -54.49 -40.80 9.64
C ARG A 748 -55.38 -40.66 10.86
N GLY A 749 -54.87 -41.04 12.02
CA GLY A 749 -55.49 -40.72 13.30
C GLY A 749 -54.45 -40.27 14.31
N VAL A 750 -54.87 -39.54 15.33
CA VAL A 750 -53.99 -39.08 16.41
C VAL A 750 -54.51 -39.60 17.73
N LEU A 751 -53.74 -40.47 18.37
CA LEU A 751 -54.04 -40.99 19.69
C LEU A 751 -53.48 -40.02 20.74
N ILE A 752 -54.32 -39.50 21.61
CA ILE A 752 -53.97 -38.54 22.66
C ILE A 752 -54.37 -39.10 24.02
N LYS A 753 -53.49 -38.99 25.02
CA LYS A 753 -53.85 -39.34 26.40
C LYS A 753 -54.54 -38.16 27.08
N VAL A 754 -55.77 -38.38 27.54
CA VAL A 754 -56.63 -37.31 28.10
C VAL A 754 -56.89 -37.46 29.61
N ALA A 755 -56.72 -38.67 30.17
CA ALA A 755 -56.69 -38.91 31.61
C ALA A 755 -55.91 -40.19 31.94
N ALA A 756 -55.81 -40.56 33.22
CA ALA A 756 -55.28 -41.86 33.62
C ALA A 756 -56.09 -42.98 32.95
N ASN A 757 -55.40 -43.88 32.23
CA ASN A 757 -56.01 -44.95 31.45
C ASN A 757 -57.13 -44.51 30.49
N THR A 758 -57.14 -43.26 30.04
CA THR A 758 -58.16 -42.71 29.14
C THR A 758 -57.51 -41.99 27.96
N TYR A 759 -57.90 -42.39 26.75
CA TYR A 759 -57.32 -41.93 25.50
C TYR A 759 -58.41 -41.57 24.49
N GLU A 760 -58.10 -40.63 23.61
CA GLU A 760 -58.94 -40.27 22.47
C GLU A 760 -58.17 -40.50 21.18
N LEU A 761 -58.79 -41.14 20.20
CA LEU A 761 -58.28 -41.27 18.84
C LEU A 761 -59.14 -40.42 17.92
N TYR A 762 -58.54 -39.37 17.36
CA TYR A 762 -59.13 -38.46 16.39
C TYR A 762 -58.86 -38.89 14.96
#